data_AF-A0A5N8VZD2-F1
#
_entry.id   AF-A0A5N8VZD2-F1
#
_cell.length_a   1.000
_cell.length_b   1.000
_cell.length_c   1.000
_cell.angle_alpha   90.00
_cell.angle_beta   90.00
_cell.angle_gamma   90.00
#
_symmetry.space_group_name_H-M   'P 1'
#
loop_
_entity.id
_entity.type
_entity.pdbx_description
1 polymer ?
#
loop_
_entity_poly.entity_id
_entity_poly.type
_entity_poly.pdbx_seq_one_letter_code
_entity_poly.pdbx_strand_id
1 'polypeptide(L)'
;MTATATVHRVAPRGRGAHRSITAAVRAASDGDEIRIAPGEYVEVLVLDRGVSLVPDEAPDHAVRVLAADPGRPALEITAPGVYVGGLVLTGQDPGLPAVLVAAGGLELDGCEISGGRVEASGDAALTTRGCHVSGAALAGVHANTTGPAELVNTVVEDIDGTGVVLGSATAAEATGLTVRRVTGSGVRIRGGAGAVLRDCRITAPGRSGLLVEDDATVTALDCRVEETGAEGIRVLGSSPRPGEAPKRPAGAEGGVVLADCQVLRTGADGVSVSGSGDVLLMNCRLRDGSGPGVSGDEDGRVVLVDCQVDRPHGSCLVARGNARLSAEDTSMHGSRANGLLAGDRSQVRLASSDVTDCGFSAVHACDDARLSLTSCRIGTTPEHGVRATDRAELTVEGVRISDCGLAGLQIDAAAGARVRGLSVVRGRTGISAESTGTVVLEECDVADAERAGISCGTGTSAVLRDCRITGTGTAGLVVGERATPSIEGCTVRDAAGSGLVLGPSAEPRVRSVTVARTGKNSLFVGEKARGTFEECVFSGAGTDGAAFPALHVSAGSAPVLRGCVVRDTEEDVAAEKGARPVFDDCLSRNVTNPALPTGPREALPSAAGADTAAAGTGARETEAPAEDTLEDLLAELDGLAGLDRVKNDVSSLVKLMQTVRRREEMGLAPPPLSRHLVFTGNPGTGKTTVARLYGRILAAVGLLERGHLVEADRSALVGEYVGHTGPKTTRVFEQARGGVLFIDEAYSLTQYTGTNDFGQEAIATLLKLMEDHRDDVVVIVAGYPKEMEVFVRSNPGLASRFTRTLLFEDYGAAELVSIVEHQAAQHQYELTPTAREALTAHFETVPRGRGFGNGRAARQLFQSMTERQAYRVAELPEASESDLMTLTPEDLP
;
A
#
# COMPACT_ATOMS: atom_id res chain seq x y z
N MET A 1 36.13 -66.58 -9.71
CA MET A 1 36.43 -66.63 -11.16
C MET A 1 35.47 -65.68 -11.83
N THR A 2 35.89 -64.45 -12.09
CA THR A 2 35.10 -63.46 -12.85
C THR A 2 35.02 -63.95 -14.29
N ALA A 3 33.85 -64.44 -14.69
CA ALA A 3 33.57 -64.75 -16.09
C ALA A 3 33.82 -63.48 -16.91
N THR A 4 34.62 -63.60 -17.97
CA THR A 4 34.82 -62.53 -18.95
C THR A 4 33.47 -62.23 -19.61
N ALA A 5 33.00 -60.98 -19.49
CA ALA A 5 31.76 -60.52 -20.12
C ALA A 5 31.75 -60.87 -21.62
N THR A 6 30.68 -61.53 -22.05
CA THR A 6 30.48 -61.93 -23.44
C THR A 6 29.86 -60.76 -24.21
N VAL A 7 30.36 -60.51 -25.42
CA VAL A 7 29.79 -59.48 -26.30
C VAL A 7 28.83 -60.13 -27.29
N HIS A 8 27.56 -59.75 -27.25
CA HIS A 8 26.54 -60.15 -28.20
C HIS A 8 26.33 -59.03 -29.22
N ARG A 9 26.38 -59.35 -30.52
CA ARG A 9 26.09 -58.37 -31.58
C ARG A 9 24.67 -58.54 -32.09
N VAL A 10 23.96 -57.42 -32.28
CA VAL A 10 22.63 -57.34 -32.87
C VAL A 10 22.72 -56.61 -34.20
N ALA A 11 22.20 -57.21 -35.26
CA ALA A 11 22.07 -56.56 -36.56
C ALA A 11 20.81 -57.05 -37.26
N PRO A 12 19.97 -56.16 -37.81
CA PRO A 12 18.73 -56.56 -38.49
C PRO A 12 19.01 -57.38 -39.77
N ARG A 13 20.21 -57.25 -40.35
CA ARG A 13 20.67 -58.00 -41.53
C ARG A 13 22.16 -58.37 -41.37
N GLY A 14 22.47 -59.68 -41.29
CA GLY A 14 23.85 -60.19 -41.23
C GLY A 14 23.95 -61.68 -40.86
N ARG A 15 25.08 -62.34 -41.15
CA ARG A 15 25.40 -63.71 -40.66
C ARG A 15 26.25 -63.60 -39.39
N GLY A 16 25.79 -64.20 -38.28
CA GLY A 16 26.55 -64.28 -37.01
C GLY A 16 26.09 -63.33 -35.90
N ALA A 17 25.15 -62.42 -36.17
CA ALA A 17 24.52 -61.53 -35.17
C ALA A 17 23.09 -61.98 -34.84
N HIS A 18 22.61 -61.64 -33.65
CA HIS A 18 21.20 -61.77 -33.30
C HIS A 18 20.34 -60.86 -34.18
N ARG A 19 19.15 -61.32 -34.59
CA ARG A 19 18.25 -60.55 -35.48
C ARG A 19 17.42 -59.49 -34.76
N SER A 20 17.35 -59.57 -33.44
CA SER A 20 16.56 -58.71 -32.58
C SER A 20 17.31 -58.50 -31.27
N ILE A 21 17.05 -57.38 -30.59
CA ILE A 21 17.67 -57.07 -29.30
C ILE A 21 17.16 -58.06 -28.25
N THR A 22 15.86 -58.38 -28.26
CA THR A 22 15.25 -59.38 -27.38
C THR A 22 15.93 -60.75 -27.47
N ALA A 23 16.31 -61.19 -28.67
CA ALA A 23 17.01 -62.45 -28.87
C ALA A 23 18.42 -62.44 -28.24
N ALA A 24 19.13 -61.30 -28.33
CA ALA A 24 20.42 -61.13 -27.67
C ALA A 24 20.27 -61.12 -26.15
N VAL A 25 19.30 -60.40 -25.61
CA VAL A 25 19.01 -60.36 -24.17
C VAL A 25 18.72 -61.75 -23.62
N ARG A 26 17.94 -62.59 -24.33
CA ARG A 26 17.65 -63.98 -23.91
C ARG A 26 18.88 -64.89 -23.93
N ALA A 27 19.88 -64.58 -24.75
CA ALA A 27 21.11 -65.36 -24.86
C ALA A 27 22.23 -64.86 -23.93
N ALA A 28 22.09 -63.66 -23.37
CA ALA A 28 23.04 -63.03 -22.47
C ALA A 28 22.92 -63.56 -21.04
N SER A 29 24.03 -63.49 -20.31
CA SER A 29 24.14 -63.68 -18.86
C SER A 29 24.34 -62.33 -18.15
N ASP A 30 24.22 -62.31 -16.82
CA ASP A 30 24.54 -61.11 -16.04
C ASP A 30 25.98 -60.64 -16.29
N GLY A 31 26.13 -59.35 -16.56
CA GLY A 31 27.39 -58.68 -16.89
C GLY A 31 27.74 -58.64 -18.37
N ASP A 32 26.96 -59.29 -19.25
CA ASP A 32 27.24 -59.30 -20.69
C ASP A 32 26.89 -57.96 -21.38
N GLU A 33 27.58 -57.68 -22.49
CA GLU A 33 27.42 -56.47 -23.30
C GLU A 33 26.73 -56.80 -24.62
N ILE A 34 25.72 -56.00 -25.00
CA ILE A 34 24.97 -56.14 -26.25
C ILE A 34 25.25 -54.91 -27.11
N ARG A 35 25.97 -55.13 -28.21
CA ARG A 35 26.30 -54.10 -29.22
C ARG A 35 25.29 -54.13 -30.35
N ILE A 36 24.65 -52.99 -30.61
CA ILE A 36 23.51 -52.88 -31.51
C ILE A 36 23.89 -52.06 -32.75
N ALA A 37 23.82 -52.65 -33.93
CA ALA A 37 24.06 -51.93 -35.17
C ALA A 37 22.99 -50.83 -35.39
N PRO A 38 23.33 -49.71 -36.05
CA PRO A 38 22.37 -48.65 -36.38
C PRO A 38 21.11 -49.15 -37.06
N GLY A 39 19.97 -48.61 -36.66
CA GLY A 39 18.68 -48.98 -37.24
C GLY A 39 17.49 -48.74 -36.31
N GLU A 40 16.31 -49.01 -36.85
CA GLU A 40 15.04 -48.99 -36.13
C GLU A 40 14.65 -50.42 -35.72
N TYR A 41 14.30 -50.58 -34.44
CA TYR A 41 13.93 -51.83 -33.81
C TYR A 41 12.56 -51.66 -33.16
N VAL A 42 11.57 -52.43 -33.63
CA VAL A 42 10.22 -52.42 -33.08
C VAL A 42 10.06 -53.65 -32.19
N GLU A 43 10.33 -53.49 -30.90
CA GLU A 43 10.38 -54.58 -29.92
C GLU A 43 9.88 -54.09 -28.54
N VAL A 44 9.56 -55.02 -27.63
CA VAL A 44 9.34 -54.74 -26.21
C VAL A 44 10.54 -55.33 -25.46
N LEU A 45 11.40 -54.46 -24.92
CA LEU A 45 12.62 -54.90 -24.25
C LEU A 45 12.35 -55.10 -22.76
N VAL A 46 12.25 -56.35 -22.33
CA VAL A 46 12.22 -56.71 -20.91
C VAL A 46 13.61 -57.18 -20.50
N LEU A 47 14.27 -56.44 -19.62
CA LEU A 47 15.59 -56.75 -19.08
C LEU A 47 15.44 -57.32 -17.66
N ASP A 48 15.45 -58.65 -17.61
CA ASP A 48 15.36 -59.50 -16.42
C ASP A 48 16.74 -60.02 -15.96
N ARG A 49 17.81 -59.45 -16.51
CA ARG A 49 19.23 -59.74 -16.19
C ARG A 49 20.06 -58.48 -16.38
N GLY A 50 21.14 -58.34 -15.61
CA GLY A 50 22.00 -57.15 -15.63
C GLY A 50 22.87 -57.13 -16.88
N VAL A 51 22.49 -56.39 -17.92
CA VAL A 51 23.21 -56.31 -19.19
C VAL A 51 23.47 -54.85 -19.60
N SER A 52 24.47 -54.65 -20.46
CA SER A 52 24.77 -53.34 -21.05
C SER A 52 24.28 -53.28 -22.50
N LEU A 53 23.43 -52.31 -22.85
CA LEU A 53 22.99 -52.03 -24.22
C LEU A 53 23.71 -50.79 -24.77
N VAL A 54 24.46 -50.94 -25.87
CA VAL A 54 25.20 -49.82 -26.51
C VAL A 54 25.20 -49.92 -28.04
N PRO A 55 25.35 -48.80 -28.78
CA PRO A 55 25.55 -48.81 -30.23
C PRO A 55 26.85 -49.52 -30.65
N ASP A 56 26.80 -50.27 -31.76
CA ASP A 56 27.97 -50.91 -32.36
C ASP A 56 28.67 -49.97 -33.34
N GLU A 57 29.83 -49.42 -32.96
CA GLU A 57 30.68 -48.58 -33.82
C GLU A 57 29.93 -47.42 -34.51
N ALA A 58 28.96 -46.82 -33.82
CA ALA A 58 28.09 -45.78 -34.35
C ALA A 58 28.00 -44.57 -33.40
N PRO A 59 27.64 -43.37 -33.92
CA PRO A 59 27.33 -42.22 -33.07
C PRO A 59 26.14 -42.52 -32.15
N ASP A 60 26.08 -41.82 -31.02
CA ASP A 60 24.90 -41.83 -30.17
C ASP A 60 23.64 -41.49 -30.97
N HIS A 61 22.52 -42.08 -30.56
CA HIS A 61 21.19 -41.94 -31.15
C HIS A 61 21.01 -42.61 -32.53
N ALA A 62 22.01 -43.38 -33.01
CA ALA A 62 21.89 -44.15 -34.25
C ALA A 62 21.01 -45.41 -34.13
N VAL A 63 20.73 -45.85 -32.90
CA VAL A 63 19.87 -47.00 -32.58
C VAL A 63 18.55 -46.49 -32.02
N ARG A 64 17.44 -46.79 -32.71
CA ARG A 64 16.09 -46.35 -32.35
C ARG A 64 15.24 -47.57 -31.96
N VAL A 65 14.77 -47.61 -30.72
CA VAL A 65 13.88 -48.64 -30.20
C VAL A 65 12.48 -48.05 -30.06
N LEU A 66 11.53 -48.56 -30.84
CA LEU A 66 10.13 -48.19 -30.78
C LEU A 66 9.35 -49.29 -30.04
N ALA A 67 8.54 -48.90 -29.06
CA ALA A 67 7.64 -49.83 -28.39
C ALA A 67 6.71 -50.49 -29.42
N ALA A 68 6.66 -51.83 -29.40
CA ALA A 68 5.90 -52.61 -30.39
C ALA A 68 4.39 -52.59 -30.15
N ASP A 69 3.96 -52.48 -28.90
CA ASP A 69 2.56 -52.56 -28.49
C ASP A 69 2.10 -51.27 -27.79
N PRO A 70 0.93 -50.70 -28.16
CA PRO A 70 0.29 -49.66 -27.38
C PRO A 70 0.04 -50.15 -25.94
N GLY A 71 0.49 -49.38 -24.95
CA GLY A 71 0.32 -49.71 -23.54
C GLY A 71 1.47 -50.46 -22.88
N ARG A 72 2.50 -50.88 -23.63
CA ARG A 72 3.74 -51.42 -23.06
C ARG A 72 4.90 -50.43 -23.24
N PRO A 73 5.83 -50.36 -22.26
CA PRO A 73 7.03 -49.55 -22.41
C PRO A 73 7.94 -50.10 -23.51
N ALA A 74 8.77 -49.24 -24.09
CA ALA A 74 9.85 -49.66 -24.99
C ALA A 74 10.92 -50.44 -24.21
N LEU A 75 11.12 -50.08 -22.95
CA LEU A 75 12.09 -50.68 -22.04
C LEU A 75 11.47 -50.92 -20.65
N GLU A 76 11.47 -52.17 -20.19
CA GLU A 76 11.04 -52.60 -18.87
C GLU A 76 12.18 -53.30 -18.13
N ILE A 77 12.50 -52.84 -16.93
CA ILE A 77 13.61 -53.34 -16.10
C ILE A 77 13.06 -54.06 -14.87
N THR A 78 13.52 -55.29 -14.68
CA THR A 78 13.20 -56.10 -13.49
C THR A 78 14.44 -56.67 -12.80
N ALA A 79 15.64 -56.32 -13.26
CA ALA A 79 16.92 -56.76 -12.71
C ALA A 79 17.83 -55.59 -12.33
N PRO A 80 18.77 -55.79 -11.38
CA PRO A 80 19.81 -54.81 -11.08
C PRO A 80 20.93 -54.83 -12.12
N GLY A 81 21.74 -53.76 -12.15
CA GLY A 81 22.95 -53.70 -12.96
C GLY A 81 22.70 -53.57 -14.46
N VAL A 82 21.58 -52.97 -14.86
CA VAL A 82 21.29 -52.67 -16.26
C VAL A 82 21.86 -51.31 -16.64
N TYR A 83 22.58 -51.27 -17.76
CA TYR A 83 23.11 -50.05 -18.35
C TYR A 83 22.61 -49.90 -19.79
N VAL A 84 22.17 -48.69 -20.17
CA VAL A 84 21.73 -48.37 -21.53
C VAL A 84 22.33 -47.03 -21.95
N GLY A 85 23.21 -47.05 -22.96
CA GLY A 85 23.94 -45.87 -23.41
C GLY A 85 23.62 -45.46 -24.85
N GLY A 86 23.38 -44.19 -25.12
CA GLY A 86 23.34 -43.62 -26.47
C GLY A 86 22.17 -44.09 -27.36
N LEU A 87 21.08 -44.58 -26.78
CA LEU A 87 19.91 -45.09 -27.53
C LEU A 87 18.78 -44.05 -27.60
N VAL A 88 17.96 -44.14 -28.66
CA VAL A 88 16.66 -43.46 -28.73
C VAL A 88 15.57 -44.46 -28.35
N LEU A 89 14.78 -44.15 -27.32
CA LEU A 89 13.70 -44.98 -26.81
C LEU A 89 12.36 -44.25 -27.00
N THR A 90 11.45 -44.81 -27.80
CA THR A 90 10.18 -44.17 -28.14
C THR A 90 8.99 -45.04 -27.73
N GLY A 91 8.18 -44.53 -26.80
CA GLY A 91 6.87 -45.08 -26.45
C GLY A 91 5.80 -44.75 -27.49
N GLN A 92 4.64 -45.42 -27.39
CA GLN A 92 3.49 -45.21 -28.29
C GLN A 92 2.38 -44.35 -27.65
N ASP A 93 2.42 -44.14 -26.33
CA ASP A 93 1.40 -43.43 -25.56
C ASP A 93 2.07 -42.45 -24.59
N PRO A 94 1.96 -41.13 -24.83
CA PRO A 94 2.51 -40.11 -23.94
C PRO A 94 2.04 -40.23 -22.48
N GLY A 95 0.85 -40.78 -22.24
CA GLY A 95 0.29 -40.95 -20.90
C GLY A 95 0.85 -42.16 -20.13
N LEU A 96 1.71 -42.97 -20.74
CA LEU A 96 2.28 -44.19 -20.16
C LEU A 96 3.82 -44.14 -20.14
N PRO A 97 4.49 -45.05 -19.41
CA PRO A 97 5.94 -45.12 -19.40
C PRO A 97 6.49 -45.57 -20.77
N ALA A 98 7.47 -44.84 -21.29
CA ALA A 98 8.34 -45.33 -22.36
C ALA A 98 9.46 -46.20 -21.78
N VAL A 99 9.91 -45.86 -20.56
CA VAL A 99 10.88 -46.62 -19.77
C VAL A 99 10.28 -46.88 -18.39
N LEU A 100 10.23 -48.13 -17.97
CA LEU A 100 9.72 -48.56 -16.66
C LEU A 100 10.78 -49.35 -15.90
N VAL A 101 11.17 -48.85 -14.73
CA VAL A 101 12.00 -49.58 -13.76
C VAL A 101 11.09 -50.11 -12.66
N ALA A 102 10.68 -51.37 -12.82
CA ALA A 102 9.74 -52.04 -11.91
C ALA A 102 10.45 -52.60 -10.66
N ALA A 103 11.71 -53.02 -10.82
CA ALA A 103 12.57 -53.50 -9.73
C ALA A 103 14.05 -53.41 -10.16
N GLY A 104 14.97 -53.45 -9.19
CA GLY A 104 16.40 -53.47 -9.45
C GLY A 104 16.97 -52.08 -9.72
N GLY A 105 17.64 -51.87 -10.86
CA GLY A 105 18.28 -50.59 -11.14
C GLY A 105 18.68 -50.38 -12.59
N LEU A 106 18.52 -49.14 -13.05
CA LEU A 106 18.81 -48.71 -14.42
C LEU A 106 19.73 -47.49 -14.43
N GLU A 107 20.80 -47.57 -15.21
CA GLU A 107 21.60 -46.42 -15.63
C GLU A 107 21.36 -46.11 -17.12
N LEU A 108 20.84 -44.92 -17.39
CA LEU A 108 20.70 -44.35 -18.72
C LEU A 108 21.80 -43.31 -18.93
N ASP A 109 22.59 -43.43 -19.99
CA ASP A 109 23.64 -42.47 -20.34
C ASP A 109 23.49 -41.97 -21.78
N GLY A 110 23.35 -40.66 -21.98
CA GLY A 110 23.23 -40.05 -23.31
C GLY A 110 22.05 -40.55 -24.14
N CYS A 111 20.94 -40.95 -23.49
CA CYS A 111 19.76 -41.48 -24.18
C CYS A 111 18.73 -40.38 -24.49
N GLU A 112 17.99 -40.55 -25.59
CA GLU A 112 16.82 -39.73 -25.94
C GLU A 112 15.53 -40.55 -25.74
N ILE A 113 14.64 -40.07 -24.88
CA ILE A 113 13.39 -40.74 -24.53
C ILE A 113 12.21 -39.87 -24.97
N SER A 114 11.28 -40.46 -25.72
CA SER A 114 10.07 -39.76 -26.19
C SER A 114 8.84 -40.64 -26.23
N GLY A 115 7.66 -40.05 -26.42
CA GLY A 115 6.40 -40.78 -26.56
C GLY A 115 5.94 -41.50 -25.30
N GLY A 116 6.43 -41.06 -24.13
CA GLY A 116 6.11 -41.60 -22.82
C GLY A 116 7.14 -41.15 -21.78
N ARG A 117 6.85 -41.40 -20.50
CA ARG A 117 7.69 -40.97 -19.36
C ARG A 117 8.77 -41.98 -19.00
N VAL A 118 9.75 -41.54 -18.21
CA VAL A 118 10.65 -42.44 -17.47
C VAL A 118 10.06 -42.65 -16.08
N GLU A 119 9.78 -43.89 -15.70
CA GLU A 119 9.16 -44.23 -14.41
C GLU A 119 10.02 -45.21 -13.61
N ALA A 120 10.23 -44.92 -12.33
CA ALA A 120 10.82 -45.84 -11.35
C ALA A 120 9.86 -46.04 -10.17
N SER A 121 9.66 -47.29 -9.78
CA SER A 121 8.67 -47.68 -8.77
C SER A 121 9.21 -48.72 -7.79
N GLY A 122 8.53 -48.90 -6.66
CA GLY A 122 8.92 -49.90 -5.66
C GLY A 122 10.21 -49.52 -4.94
N ASP A 123 11.24 -50.36 -5.04
CA ASP A 123 12.59 -50.15 -4.50
C ASP A 123 13.64 -49.87 -5.59
N ALA A 124 13.20 -49.65 -6.82
CA ALA A 124 14.06 -49.46 -7.97
C ALA A 124 14.99 -48.24 -7.85
N ALA A 125 16.24 -48.41 -8.28
CA ALA A 125 17.19 -47.32 -8.48
C ALA A 125 17.13 -46.78 -9.92
N LEU A 126 17.18 -45.47 -10.09
CA LEU A 126 17.20 -44.82 -11.40
C LEU A 126 18.37 -43.84 -11.47
N THR A 127 19.19 -43.96 -12.51
CA THR A 127 20.24 -43.00 -12.83
C THR A 127 20.08 -42.55 -14.27
N THR A 128 20.05 -41.24 -14.50
CA THR A 128 20.09 -40.65 -15.85
C THR A 128 21.25 -39.68 -15.95
N ARG A 129 22.12 -39.85 -16.95
CA ARG A 129 23.27 -39.00 -17.23
C ARG A 129 23.18 -38.47 -18.66
N GLY A 130 23.18 -37.15 -18.83
CA GLY A 130 23.15 -36.52 -20.17
C GLY A 130 21.93 -36.91 -21.02
N CYS A 131 20.84 -37.36 -20.40
CA CYS A 131 19.67 -37.87 -21.10
C CYS A 131 18.68 -36.75 -21.43
N HIS A 132 17.88 -36.95 -22.49
CA HIS A 132 16.84 -36.02 -22.92
C HIS A 132 15.47 -36.71 -22.90
N VAL A 133 14.50 -36.17 -22.17
CA VAL A 133 13.13 -36.70 -22.06
C VAL A 133 12.15 -35.67 -22.60
N SER A 134 11.31 -36.06 -23.57
CA SER A 134 10.35 -35.16 -24.20
C SER A 134 9.04 -35.81 -24.64
N GLY A 135 8.00 -35.01 -24.86
CA GLY A 135 6.74 -35.49 -25.47
C GLY A 135 5.97 -36.50 -24.61
N ALA A 136 6.11 -36.42 -23.29
CA ALA A 136 5.30 -37.18 -22.34
C ALA A 136 4.10 -36.36 -21.85
N ALA A 137 3.04 -37.05 -21.43
CA ALA A 137 1.90 -36.48 -20.74
C ALA A 137 1.93 -36.87 -19.25
N LEU A 138 1.31 -36.04 -18.41
CA LEU A 138 1.26 -36.14 -16.93
C LEU A 138 2.60 -35.88 -16.22
N ALA A 139 3.66 -36.59 -16.61
CA ALA A 139 5.00 -36.44 -16.04
C ALA A 139 6.10 -36.77 -17.07
N GLY A 140 7.25 -36.08 -17.04
CA GLY A 140 8.43 -36.45 -17.85
C GLY A 140 9.26 -37.55 -17.18
N VAL A 141 9.68 -37.30 -15.94
CA VAL A 141 10.32 -38.28 -15.06
C VAL A 141 9.45 -38.47 -13.82
N HIS A 142 9.14 -39.71 -13.47
CA HIS A 142 8.34 -40.06 -12.30
C HIS A 142 9.07 -41.10 -11.46
N ALA A 143 9.72 -40.64 -10.38
CA ALA A 143 10.35 -41.52 -9.41
C ALA A 143 9.44 -41.63 -8.17
N ASN A 144 8.75 -42.75 -8.06
CA ASN A 144 7.90 -43.09 -6.93
C ASN A 144 8.41 -44.38 -6.28
N THR A 145 9.62 -44.29 -5.73
CA THR A 145 10.43 -45.41 -5.25
C THR A 145 10.96 -45.16 -3.84
N THR A 146 11.44 -46.19 -3.15
CA THR A 146 12.29 -46.09 -1.95
C THR A 146 13.79 -46.16 -2.28
N GLY A 147 14.12 -46.48 -3.53
CA GLY A 147 15.48 -46.47 -4.05
C GLY A 147 16.00 -45.06 -4.39
N PRO A 148 17.30 -44.92 -4.68
CA PRO A 148 17.90 -43.66 -5.08
C PRO A 148 17.51 -43.26 -6.52
N ALA A 149 17.39 -41.96 -6.75
CA ALA A 149 17.16 -41.39 -8.07
C ALA A 149 18.21 -40.30 -8.38
N GLU A 150 19.15 -40.58 -9.28
CA GLU A 150 20.19 -39.65 -9.71
C GLU A 150 19.86 -39.07 -11.10
N LEU A 151 19.75 -37.74 -11.20
CA LEU A 151 19.49 -37.03 -12.46
C LEU A 151 20.64 -36.06 -12.74
N VAL A 152 21.59 -36.47 -13.59
CA VAL A 152 22.79 -35.69 -13.90
C VAL A 152 22.74 -35.16 -15.32
N ASN A 153 22.82 -33.84 -15.49
CA ASN A 153 22.77 -33.16 -16.79
C ASN A 153 21.57 -33.64 -17.67
N THR A 154 20.46 -33.97 -17.01
CA THR A 154 19.26 -34.47 -17.68
C THR A 154 18.40 -33.29 -18.12
N VAL A 155 17.85 -33.37 -19.33
CA VAL A 155 16.93 -32.37 -19.89
C VAL A 155 15.54 -32.97 -19.96
N VAL A 156 14.56 -32.28 -19.38
CA VAL A 156 13.14 -32.65 -19.43
C VAL A 156 12.37 -31.49 -20.06
N GLU A 157 11.77 -31.71 -21.23
CA GLU A 157 11.10 -30.64 -21.96
C GLU A 157 9.88 -31.05 -22.75
N ASP A 158 9.04 -30.08 -23.11
CA ASP A 158 7.84 -30.29 -23.91
C ASP A 158 6.93 -31.37 -23.30
N ILE A 159 6.67 -31.22 -21.99
CA ILE A 159 5.84 -32.14 -21.21
C ILE A 159 4.46 -31.54 -21.01
N ASP A 160 3.42 -32.27 -21.42
CA ASP A 160 2.04 -31.93 -21.07
C ASP A 160 1.70 -32.44 -19.67
N GLY A 161 2.28 -31.78 -18.66
CA GLY A 161 2.14 -32.14 -17.27
C GLY A 161 3.30 -31.60 -16.43
N THR A 162 3.71 -32.36 -15.42
CA THR A 162 4.83 -31.99 -14.53
C THR A 162 6.16 -32.45 -15.14
N GLY A 163 7.24 -31.67 -15.05
CA GLY A 163 8.54 -32.11 -15.55
C GLY A 163 9.06 -33.33 -14.80
N VAL A 164 9.33 -33.17 -13.51
CA VAL A 164 9.82 -34.23 -12.62
C VAL A 164 8.91 -34.39 -11.42
N VAL A 165 8.51 -35.63 -11.12
CA VAL A 165 7.72 -35.99 -9.94
C VAL A 165 8.51 -36.95 -9.06
N LEU A 166 8.73 -36.55 -7.82
CA LEU A 166 9.36 -37.35 -6.76
C LEU A 166 8.34 -37.66 -5.67
N GLY A 167 8.16 -38.94 -5.34
CA GLY A 167 7.16 -39.40 -4.38
C GLY A 167 7.66 -40.49 -3.45
N SER A 168 6.75 -41.08 -2.67
CA SER A 168 7.07 -42.12 -1.68
C SER A 168 8.16 -41.65 -0.70
N ALA A 169 9.28 -42.36 -0.60
CA ALA A 169 10.44 -42.00 0.22
C ALA A 169 11.70 -41.94 -0.66
N THR A 170 11.55 -41.46 -1.91
CA THR A 170 12.66 -41.39 -2.88
C THR A 170 13.75 -40.47 -2.35
N ALA A 171 14.99 -40.95 -2.38
CA ALA A 171 16.18 -40.14 -2.13
C ALA A 171 16.75 -39.69 -3.48
N ALA A 172 16.48 -38.44 -3.87
CA ALA A 172 16.84 -37.91 -5.17
C ALA A 172 18.02 -36.94 -5.10
N GLU A 173 18.95 -37.09 -6.04
CA GLU A 173 20.01 -36.12 -6.31
C GLU A 173 19.93 -35.67 -7.76
N ALA A 174 19.74 -34.37 -7.99
CA ALA A 174 19.71 -33.79 -9.32
C ALA A 174 20.83 -32.76 -9.45
N THR A 175 21.72 -32.94 -10.42
CA THR A 175 22.82 -32.01 -10.72
C THR A 175 22.77 -31.58 -12.17
N GLY A 176 22.66 -30.28 -12.44
CA GLY A 176 22.54 -29.77 -13.81
C GLY A 176 21.24 -30.15 -14.52
N LEU A 177 20.19 -30.50 -13.76
CA LEU A 177 18.86 -30.79 -14.32
C LEU A 177 18.27 -29.55 -14.97
N THR A 178 17.81 -29.68 -16.22
CA THR A 178 17.07 -28.63 -16.93
C THR A 178 15.64 -29.07 -17.16
N VAL A 179 14.66 -28.32 -16.64
CA VAL A 179 13.23 -28.52 -16.91
C VAL A 179 12.69 -27.29 -17.62
N ARG A 180 12.10 -27.46 -18.82
CA ARG A 180 11.56 -26.33 -19.59
C ARG A 180 10.32 -26.67 -20.40
N ARG A 181 9.46 -25.68 -20.66
CA ARG A 181 8.24 -25.85 -21.48
C ARG A 181 7.36 -27.00 -20.98
N VAL A 182 6.92 -26.91 -19.72
CA VAL A 182 5.99 -27.88 -19.13
C VAL A 182 4.67 -27.20 -18.82
N THR A 183 3.52 -27.86 -19.05
CA THR A 183 2.20 -27.25 -18.79
C THR A 183 1.83 -27.21 -17.30
N GLY A 184 2.41 -28.11 -16.50
CA GLY A 184 2.25 -28.21 -15.05
C GLY A 184 3.39 -27.57 -14.26
N SER A 185 3.78 -28.19 -13.15
CA SER A 185 4.92 -27.74 -12.33
C SER A 185 6.25 -28.22 -12.91
N GLY A 186 7.34 -27.50 -12.66
CA GLY A 186 8.67 -27.92 -13.08
C GLY A 186 9.12 -29.19 -12.36
N VAL A 187 9.28 -29.09 -11.05
CA VAL A 187 9.61 -30.20 -10.16
C VAL A 187 8.58 -30.27 -9.05
N ARG A 188 8.04 -31.45 -8.79
CA ARG A 188 7.07 -31.71 -7.72
C ARG A 188 7.59 -32.80 -6.79
N ILE A 189 7.59 -32.53 -5.49
CA ILE A 189 8.12 -33.42 -4.46
C ILE A 189 7.07 -33.57 -3.38
N ARG A 190 6.72 -34.82 -3.04
CA ARG A 190 5.60 -35.14 -2.14
C ARG A 190 5.86 -36.41 -1.32
N GLY A 191 4.95 -36.71 -0.39
CA GLY A 191 5.13 -37.81 0.55
C GLY A 191 6.29 -37.56 1.51
N GLY A 192 7.14 -38.56 1.71
CA GLY A 192 8.38 -38.46 2.49
C GLY A 192 9.64 -38.38 1.62
N ALA A 193 9.51 -37.97 0.36
CA ALA A 193 10.64 -37.88 -0.55
C ALA A 193 11.61 -36.75 -0.15
N GLY A 194 12.91 -36.99 -0.34
CA GLY A 194 13.97 -36.02 -0.13
C GLY A 194 14.72 -35.74 -1.43
N ALA A 195 14.99 -34.47 -1.73
CA ALA A 195 15.72 -34.10 -2.94
C ALA A 195 16.84 -33.08 -2.66
N VAL A 196 17.99 -33.32 -3.27
CA VAL A 196 19.09 -32.35 -3.36
C VAL A 196 19.19 -31.90 -4.82
N LEU A 197 18.99 -30.61 -5.07
CA LEU A 197 19.07 -29.99 -6.40
C LEU A 197 20.31 -29.10 -6.45
N ARG A 198 21.21 -29.31 -7.41
CA ARG A 198 22.45 -28.55 -7.59
C ARG A 198 22.56 -28.04 -9.01
N ASP A 199 22.79 -26.74 -9.17
CA ASP A 199 22.95 -26.10 -10.49
C ASP A 199 21.78 -26.39 -11.45
N CYS A 200 20.58 -26.57 -10.90
CA CYS A 200 19.38 -26.91 -11.68
C CYS A 200 18.73 -25.65 -12.27
N ARG A 201 18.14 -25.78 -13.46
CA ARG A 201 17.39 -24.72 -14.14
C ARG A 201 15.96 -25.16 -14.43
N ILE A 202 15.00 -24.39 -13.94
CA ILE A 202 13.58 -24.60 -14.20
C ILE A 202 13.03 -23.34 -14.87
N THR A 203 12.59 -23.45 -16.12
CA THR A 203 12.19 -22.29 -16.93
C THR A 203 10.83 -22.50 -17.58
N ALA A 204 9.98 -21.48 -17.50
CA ALA A 204 8.64 -21.48 -18.13
C ALA A 204 7.74 -22.70 -17.79
N PRO A 205 7.61 -23.10 -16.51
CA PRO A 205 6.54 -24.03 -16.11
C PRO A 205 5.19 -23.31 -16.14
N GLY A 206 4.13 -24.01 -16.58
CA GLY A 206 2.78 -23.45 -16.64
C GLY A 206 2.14 -23.24 -15.26
N ARG A 207 2.66 -23.89 -14.22
CA ARG A 207 2.29 -23.67 -12.80
C ARG A 207 3.51 -23.25 -12.00
N SER A 208 3.81 -23.95 -10.89
CA SER A 208 4.90 -23.59 -10.00
C SER A 208 6.25 -24.16 -10.48
N GLY A 209 7.35 -23.46 -10.25
CA GLY A 209 8.69 -23.96 -10.57
C GLY A 209 9.05 -25.19 -9.74
N LEU A 210 9.03 -25.03 -8.43
CA LEU A 210 9.21 -26.10 -7.45
C LEU A 210 7.98 -26.18 -6.55
N LEU A 211 7.33 -27.35 -6.50
CA LEU A 211 6.20 -27.64 -5.62
C LEU A 211 6.59 -28.69 -4.59
N VAL A 212 6.45 -28.36 -3.32
CA VAL A 212 6.73 -29.24 -2.17
C VAL A 212 5.46 -29.46 -1.35
N GLU A 213 5.17 -30.71 -1.04
CA GLU A 213 3.95 -31.15 -0.36
C GLU A 213 4.26 -32.21 0.70
N ASP A 214 3.29 -32.43 1.61
CA ASP A 214 3.34 -33.44 2.66
C ASP A 214 4.56 -33.25 3.59
N ASP A 215 5.37 -34.29 3.83
CA ASP A 215 6.54 -34.27 4.71
C ASP A 215 7.87 -34.16 3.92
N ALA A 216 7.79 -33.81 2.64
CA ALA A 216 8.93 -33.81 1.73
C ALA A 216 10.03 -32.84 2.20
N THR A 217 11.28 -33.15 1.81
CA THR A 217 12.45 -32.32 2.10
C THR A 217 13.18 -31.93 0.83
N VAL A 218 13.64 -30.69 0.78
CA VAL A 218 14.36 -30.19 -0.39
C VAL A 218 15.55 -29.34 0.03
N THR A 219 16.69 -29.56 -0.60
CA THR A 219 17.84 -28.66 -0.55
C THR A 219 18.20 -28.25 -1.98
N ALA A 220 17.93 -27.00 -2.34
CA ALA A 220 18.29 -26.42 -3.62
C ALA A 220 19.50 -25.50 -3.47
N LEU A 221 20.54 -25.77 -4.24
CA LEU A 221 21.83 -25.07 -4.19
C LEU A 221 22.14 -24.55 -5.59
N ASP A 222 22.42 -23.25 -5.68
CA ASP A 222 22.84 -22.60 -6.94
C ASP A 222 21.80 -22.79 -8.08
N CYS A 223 20.53 -22.92 -7.70
CA CYS A 223 19.43 -23.21 -8.62
C CYS A 223 18.77 -21.94 -9.15
N ARG A 224 18.24 -22.01 -10.38
CA ARG A 224 17.51 -20.92 -11.02
C ARG A 224 16.12 -21.36 -11.44
N VAL A 225 15.11 -20.65 -10.94
CA VAL A 225 13.71 -20.80 -11.32
C VAL A 225 13.26 -19.51 -11.99
N GLU A 226 12.74 -19.57 -13.21
CA GLU A 226 12.29 -18.37 -13.91
C GLU A 226 11.07 -18.55 -14.81
N GLU A 227 10.35 -17.45 -15.02
CA GLU A 227 9.23 -17.34 -15.97
C GLU A 227 8.05 -18.28 -15.66
N THR A 228 7.75 -18.47 -14.38
CA THR A 228 6.70 -19.40 -13.94
C THR A 228 5.30 -18.84 -14.21
N GLY A 229 4.34 -19.71 -14.58
CA GLY A 229 2.93 -19.33 -14.76
C GLY A 229 2.20 -19.05 -13.43
N ALA A 230 2.71 -19.61 -12.32
CA ALA A 230 2.23 -19.34 -10.96
C ALA A 230 3.42 -18.98 -10.05
N GLU A 231 3.54 -19.61 -8.88
CA GLU A 231 4.60 -19.32 -7.91
C GLU A 231 5.98 -19.82 -8.39
N GLY A 232 7.05 -19.15 -8.00
CA GLY A 232 8.40 -19.68 -8.22
C GLY A 232 8.60 -20.97 -7.45
N ILE A 233 8.37 -20.89 -6.15
CA ILE A 233 8.47 -22.01 -5.20
C ILE A 233 7.20 -22.02 -4.35
N ARG A 234 6.54 -23.17 -4.26
CA ARG A 234 5.33 -23.34 -3.46
C ARG A 234 5.53 -24.49 -2.48
N VAL A 235 5.35 -24.21 -1.20
CA VAL A 235 5.48 -25.18 -0.11
C VAL A 235 4.16 -25.26 0.63
N LEU A 236 3.47 -26.39 0.48
CA LEU A 236 2.18 -26.66 1.15
C LEU A 236 2.35 -27.43 2.46
N GLY A 237 3.50 -28.07 2.63
CA GLY A 237 3.92 -28.83 3.80
C GLY A 237 5.36 -29.29 3.63
N SER A 238 6.05 -29.48 4.75
CA SER A 238 7.36 -30.14 4.80
C SER A 238 7.60 -30.70 6.20
N SER A 239 8.54 -31.64 6.34
CA SER A 239 9.08 -31.95 7.67
C SER A 239 9.78 -30.70 8.26
N PRO A 240 9.84 -30.54 9.59
CA PRO A 240 10.48 -29.38 10.20
C PRO A 240 12.01 -29.43 10.05
N ARG A 241 12.65 -28.25 9.94
CA ARG A 241 14.12 -28.15 9.97
C ARG A 241 14.65 -28.49 11.37
N PRO A 242 15.85 -29.08 11.50
CA PRO A 242 16.52 -29.25 12.78
C PRO A 242 16.77 -27.89 13.44
N GLY A 243 16.65 -27.81 14.77
CA GLY A 243 16.64 -26.56 15.55
C GLY A 243 17.97 -25.80 15.63
N GLU A 244 18.93 -26.04 14.73
CA GLU A 244 20.21 -25.33 14.68
C GLU A 244 20.11 -23.98 13.94
N ALA A 245 21.11 -23.12 14.18
CA ALA A 245 21.29 -21.86 13.48
C ALA A 245 21.32 -22.06 11.95
N PRO A 246 20.85 -21.08 11.15
CA PRO A 246 20.84 -21.19 9.70
C PRO A 246 22.28 -21.38 9.18
N LYS A 247 22.58 -22.59 8.72
CA LYS A 247 23.83 -22.96 8.05
C LYS A 247 23.50 -23.48 6.67
N ARG A 248 24.41 -23.29 5.72
CA ARG A 248 24.32 -23.91 4.40
C ARG A 248 24.32 -25.44 4.60
N PRO A 249 23.23 -26.15 4.24
CA PRO A 249 23.15 -27.58 4.48
C PRO A 249 24.01 -28.35 3.48
N ALA A 250 24.55 -29.49 3.91
CA ALA A 250 25.29 -30.40 3.04
C ALA A 250 24.36 -31.27 2.16
N GLY A 251 23.13 -31.53 2.64
CA GLY A 251 22.10 -32.33 1.98
C GLY A 251 20.71 -32.05 2.55
N ALA A 252 19.72 -32.87 2.18
CA ALA A 252 18.32 -32.69 2.61
C ALA A 252 18.13 -33.02 4.11
N GLU A 253 18.25 -32.00 4.96
CA GLU A 253 18.07 -32.09 6.42
C GLU A 253 16.82 -31.34 6.88
N GLY A 254 15.64 -31.90 6.64
CA GLY A 254 14.35 -31.31 7.06
C GLY A 254 13.98 -30.02 6.33
N GLY A 255 12.68 -29.78 6.17
CA GLY A 255 12.16 -28.57 5.52
C GLY A 255 12.60 -28.36 4.08
N VAL A 256 12.49 -27.11 3.63
CA VAL A 256 12.90 -26.66 2.30
C VAL A 256 13.97 -25.59 2.44
N VAL A 257 15.17 -25.88 1.98
CA VAL A 257 16.31 -24.95 2.03
C VAL A 257 16.72 -24.55 0.63
N LEU A 258 16.87 -23.24 0.41
CA LEU A 258 17.44 -22.66 -0.79
C LEU A 258 18.66 -21.84 -0.42
N ALA A 259 19.80 -22.15 -1.03
CA ALA A 259 21.03 -21.38 -0.88
C ALA A 259 21.58 -20.98 -2.24
N ASP A 260 21.97 -19.71 -2.37
CA ASP A 260 22.54 -19.14 -3.60
C ASP A 260 21.58 -19.23 -4.82
N CYS A 261 20.26 -19.28 -4.56
CA CYS A 261 19.24 -19.51 -5.58
C CYS A 261 18.66 -18.21 -6.14
N GLN A 262 18.15 -18.29 -7.37
CA GLN A 262 17.46 -17.18 -8.06
C GLN A 262 16.04 -17.57 -8.44
N VAL A 263 15.07 -16.73 -8.09
CA VAL A 263 13.66 -16.87 -8.46
C VAL A 263 13.20 -15.61 -9.18
N LEU A 264 12.90 -15.72 -10.47
CA LEU A 264 12.78 -14.57 -11.37
C LEU A 264 11.48 -14.59 -12.18
N ARG A 265 10.83 -13.44 -12.35
CA ARG A 265 9.69 -13.27 -13.28
C ARG A 265 8.57 -14.29 -13.05
N THR A 266 8.03 -14.35 -11.83
CA THR A 266 6.97 -15.30 -11.46
C THR A 266 5.56 -14.75 -11.78
N GLY A 267 4.64 -15.63 -12.16
CA GLY A 267 3.23 -15.30 -12.43
C GLY A 267 2.39 -15.06 -11.16
N ALA A 268 2.89 -15.49 -10.01
CA ALA A 268 2.36 -15.20 -8.69
C ALA A 268 3.52 -14.88 -7.73
N ASP A 269 3.51 -15.45 -6.53
CA ASP A 269 4.51 -15.26 -5.50
C ASP A 269 5.89 -15.79 -5.91
N GLY A 270 6.97 -15.15 -5.44
CA GLY A 270 8.31 -15.71 -5.61
C GLY A 270 8.45 -17.02 -4.83
N VAL A 271 8.21 -16.94 -3.52
CA VAL A 271 8.14 -18.09 -2.62
C VAL A 271 6.86 -18.01 -1.80
N SER A 272 6.01 -19.03 -1.87
CA SER A 272 4.79 -19.13 -1.07
C SER A 272 4.85 -20.32 -0.13
N VAL A 273 4.56 -20.07 1.14
CA VAL A 273 4.59 -21.07 2.22
C VAL A 273 3.26 -21.05 2.95
N SER A 274 2.59 -22.20 3.01
CA SER A 274 1.33 -22.40 3.74
C SER A 274 1.37 -23.72 4.52
N GLY A 275 0.29 -24.04 5.24
CA GLY A 275 0.20 -25.25 6.04
C GLY A 275 1.32 -25.34 7.07
N SER A 276 1.98 -26.50 7.11
CA SER A 276 3.11 -26.79 8.01
C SER A 276 4.49 -26.57 7.36
N GLY A 277 4.57 -25.85 6.23
CA GLY A 277 5.83 -25.64 5.51
C GLY A 277 6.89 -24.89 6.35
N ASP A 278 8.13 -25.35 6.30
CA ASP A 278 9.30 -24.72 6.95
C ASP A 278 10.39 -24.43 5.92
N VAL A 279 10.59 -23.15 5.60
CA VAL A 279 11.48 -22.68 4.53
C VAL A 279 12.64 -21.85 5.07
N LEU A 280 13.83 -22.12 4.53
CA LEU A 280 15.05 -21.32 4.70
C LEU A 280 15.52 -20.79 3.34
N LEU A 281 15.68 -19.49 3.23
CA LEU A 281 16.32 -18.81 2.09
C LEU A 281 17.64 -18.20 2.58
N MET A 282 18.75 -18.58 1.95
CA MET A 282 20.09 -18.07 2.25
C MET A 282 20.70 -17.50 0.97
N ASN A 283 21.17 -16.25 0.99
CA ASN A 283 21.78 -15.59 -0.16
C ASN A 283 20.95 -15.74 -1.47
N CYS A 284 19.62 -15.67 -1.33
CA CYS A 284 18.70 -15.87 -2.45
C CYS A 284 18.29 -14.52 -3.05
N ARG A 285 18.06 -14.50 -4.37
CA ARG A 285 17.53 -13.33 -5.08
C ARG A 285 16.17 -13.64 -5.69
N LEU A 286 15.18 -12.86 -5.29
CA LEU A 286 13.80 -12.94 -5.77
C LEU A 286 13.47 -11.64 -6.49
N ARG A 287 13.07 -11.72 -7.76
CA ARG A 287 12.93 -10.51 -8.59
C ARG A 287 11.81 -10.58 -9.61
N ASP A 288 11.13 -9.45 -9.81
CA ASP A 288 10.13 -9.25 -10.87
C ASP A 288 8.91 -10.19 -10.80
N GLY A 289 8.48 -10.58 -9.59
CA GLY A 289 7.28 -11.39 -9.40
C GLY A 289 5.97 -10.60 -9.58
N SER A 290 4.93 -11.25 -10.08
CA SER A 290 3.59 -10.66 -10.25
C SER A 290 2.82 -10.57 -8.93
N GLY A 291 3.16 -11.40 -7.94
CA GLY A 291 2.63 -11.39 -6.58
C GLY A 291 3.66 -10.86 -5.56
N PRO A 292 3.50 -11.24 -4.28
CA PRO A 292 4.52 -11.02 -3.26
C PRO A 292 5.87 -11.65 -3.59
N GLY A 293 6.95 -11.07 -3.07
CA GLY A 293 8.27 -11.70 -3.15
C GLY A 293 8.31 -13.01 -2.36
N VAL A 294 7.99 -12.93 -1.07
CA VAL A 294 7.83 -14.08 -0.18
C VAL A 294 6.56 -13.93 0.64
N SER A 295 5.75 -14.99 0.70
CA SER A 295 4.55 -15.07 1.52
C SER A 295 4.56 -16.25 2.48
N GLY A 296 4.13 -16.01 3.71
CA GLY A 296 3.78 -17.01 4.70
C GLY A 296 2.32 -16.88 5.10
N ASP A 297 1.59 -17.99 5.06
CA ASP A 297 0.20 -18.08 5.48
C ASP A 297 0.01 -19.28 6.44
N GLU A 298 -1.15 -19.35 7.09
CA GLU A 298 -1.51 -20.42 8.03
C GLU A 298 -0.44 -20.59 9.13
N ASP A 299 0.17 -21.77 9.28
CA ASP A 299 1.21 -22.02 10.29
C ASP A 299 2.64 -22.05 9.67
N GLY A 300 2.79 -21.53 8.45
CA GLY A 300 4.04 -21.56 7.69
C GLY A 300 5.18 -20.82 8.39
N ARG A 301 6.38 -21.41 8.34
CA ARG A 301 7.62 -20.83 8.87
C ARG A 301 8.56 -20.46 7.73
N VAL A 302 9.00 -19.21 7.72
CA VAL A 302 9.88 -18.67 6.67
C VAL A 302 11.05 -17.92 7.31
N VAL A 303 12.27 -18.29 6.94
CA VAL A 303 13.50 -17.64 7.40
C VAL A 303 14.30 -17.17 6.20
N LEU A 304 14.65 -15.89 6.16
CA LEU A 304 15.50 -15.28 5.15
C LEU A 304 16.79 -14.77 5.81
N VAL A 305 17.94 -15.08 5.21
CA VAL A 305 19.25 -14.61 5.63
C VAL A 305 20.03 -14.18 4.38
N ASP A 306 20.57 -12.96 4.39
CA ASP A 306 21.35 -12.41 3.27
C ASP A 306 20.58 -12.35 1.92
N CYS A 307 19.26 -12.17 1.96
CA CYS A 307 18.41 -12.26 0.76
C CYS A 307 18.15 -10.90 0.10
N GLN A 308 17.77 -10.94 -1.18
CA GLN A 308 17.34 -9.76 -1.94
C GLN A 308 15.94 -10.01 -2.53
N VAL A 309 15.00 -9.10 -2.26
CA VAL A 309 13.64 -9.14 -2.79
C VAL A 309 13.36 -7.84 -3.55
N ASP A 310 13.40 -7.93 -4.88
CA ASP A 310 13.46 -6.78 -5.77
C ASP A 310 12.26 -6.69 -6.72
N ARG A 311 11.59 -5.53 -6.69
CA ARG A 311 10.55 -5.11 -7.62
C ARG A 311 9.38 -6.10 -7.80
N PRO A 312 8.82 -6.68 -6.72
CA PRO A 312 7.56 -7.41 -6.84
C PRO A 312 6.40 -6.46 -7.16
N HIS A 313 5.43 -6.96 -7.92
CA HIS A 313 4.15 -6.28 -8.10
C HIS A 313 3.31 -6.28 -6.81
N GLY A 314 3.43 -7.31 -5.97
CA GLY A 314 2.89 -7.32 -4.60
C GLY A 314 3.89 -6.78 -3.58
N SER A 315 3.66 -7.06 -2.30
CA SER A 315 4.60 -6.69 -1.23
C SER A 315 5.89 -7.51 -1.28
N CYS A 316 7.02 -7.00 -0.77
CA CYS A 316 8.23 -7.84 -0.73
C CYS A 316 8.04 -9.04 0.20
N LEU A 317 7.55 -8.81 1.41
CA LEU A 317 7.26 -9.84 2.40
C LEU A 317 5.80 -9.74 2.87
N VAL A 318 5.13 -10.88 2.99
CA VAL A 318 3.76 -10.98 3.52
C VAL A 318 3.69 -12.10 4.56
N ALA A 319 3.10 -11.82 5.72
CA ALA A 319 2.78 -12.81 6.73
C ALA A 319 1.31 -12.68 7.16
N ARG A 320 0.56 -13.79 7.10
CA ARG A 320 -0.87 -13.90 7.45
C ARG A 320 -1.13 -15.16 8.27
N GLY A 321 -2.36 -15.31 8.76
CA GLY A 321 -2.73 -16.41 9.64
C GLY A 321 -1.93 -16.41 10.95
N ASN A 322 -1.21 -17.49 11.22
CA ASN A 322 -0.27 -17.63 12.34
C ASN A 322 1.18 -17.74 11.86
N ALA A 323 1.47 -17.33 10.62
CA ALA A 323 2.76 -17.55 9.99
C ALA A 323 3.89 -16.90 10.81
N ARG A 324 5.07 -17.54 10.80
CA ARG A 324 6.28 -17.04 11.44
C ARG A 324 7.32 -16.68 10.39
N LEU A 325 7.56 -15.40 10.21
CA LEU A 325 8.51 -14.88 9.24
C LEU A 325 9.67 -14.18 9.94
N SER A 326 10.91 -14.58 9.65
CA SER A 326 12.09 -13.84 10.09
C SER A 326 12.99 -13.51 8.92
N ALA A 327 13.43 -12.27 8.81
CA ALA A 327 14.39 -11.84 7.81
C ALA A 327 15.56 -11.10 8.48
N GLU A 328 16.78 -11.52 8.17
CA GLU A 328 18.04 -10.95 8.65
C GLU A 328 18.92 -10.60 7.45
N ASP A 329 19.60 -9.45 7.52
CA ASP A 329 20.52 -8.96 6.49
C ASP A 329 19.88 -8.99 5.08
N THR A 330 18.58 -8.66 5.00
CA THR A 330 17.77 -8.82 3.79
C THR A 330 17.37 -7.47 3.22
N SER A 331 17.60 -7.25 1.92
CA SER A 331 17.18 -6.03 1.23
C SER A 331 15.84 -6.22 0.52
N MET A 332 14.89 -5.32 0.78
CA MET A 332 13.58 -5.25 0.13
C MET A 332 13.45 -3.93 -0.62
N HIS A 333 13.33 -3.99 -1.94
CA HIS A 333 13.37 -2.78 -2.76
C HIS A 333 12.32 -2.79 -3.87
N GLY A 334 11.65 -1.67 -4.10
CA GLY A 334 10.92 -1.41 -5.34
C GLY A 334 9.54 -2.07 -5.45
N SER A 335 8.93 -2.48 -4.33
CA SER A 335 7.59 -3.07 -4.33
C SER A 335 6.55 -2.07 -4.83
N ARG A 336 5.57 -2.50 -5.64
CA ARG A 336 4.40 -1.68 -5.97
C ARG A 336 3.36 -1.61 -4.85
N ALA A 337 3.55 -2.38 -3.78
CA ALA A 337 2.72 -2.38 -2.59
C ALA A 337 3.57 -2.00 -1.36
N ASN A 338 3.52 -2.81 -0.29
CA ASN A 338 4.28 -2.57 0.94
C ASN A 338 5.63 -3.29 0.86
N GLY A 339 6.65 -2.82 1.58
CA GLY A 339 7.87 -3.62 1.78
C GLY A 339 7.57 -4.87 2.59
N LEU A 340 6.91 -4.70 3.73
CA LEU A 340 6.47 -5.77 4.61
C LEU A 340 5.01 -5.56 5.05
N LEU A 341 4.19 -6.60 4.91
CA LEU A 341 2.82 -6.65 5.43
C LEU A 341 2.68 -7.81 6.42
N ALA A 342 2.33 -7.50 7.67
CA ALA A 342 2.03 -8.46 8.72
C ALA A 342 0.56 -8.29 9.16
N GLY A 343 -0.26 -9.32 8.99
CA GLY A 343 -1.67 -9.33 9.40
C GLY A 343 -2.02 -10.54 10.24
N ASP A 344 -3.31 -10.65 10.58
CA ASP A 344 -3.87 -11.70 11.44
C ASP A 344 -3.08 -11.86 12.76
N ARG A 345 -2.65 -13.07 13.13
CA ARG A 345 -1.85 -13.38 14.33
C ARG A 345 -0.41 -13.73 13.98
N SER A 346 0.08 -13.25 12.84
CA SER A 346 1.43 -13.54 12.36
C SER A 346 2.49 -13.00 13.30
N GLN A 347 3.66 -13.63 13.28
CA GLN A 347 4.84 -13.21 14.04
C GLN A 347 5.97 -12.91 13.07
N VAL A 348 6.39 -11.65 13.04
CA VAL A 348 7.40 -11.17 12.10
C VAL A 348 8.57 -10.54 12.83
N ARG A 349 9.79 -10.95 12.46
CA ARG A 349 11.04 -10.36 12.92
C ARG A 349 11.85 -9.87 11.73
N LEU A 350 12.26 -8.61 11.75
CA LEU A 350 13.16 -8.03 10.76
C LEU A 350 14.39 -7.47 11.47
N ALA A 351 15.58 -7.90 11.08
CA ALA A 351 16.84 -7.50 11.71
C ALA A 351 17.90 -7.10 10.67
N SER A 352 18.59 -5.99 10.89
CA SER A 352 19.69 -5.53 10.01
C SER A 352 19.31 -5.42 8.53
N SER A 353 18.05 -5.11 8.24
CA SER A 353 17.49 -5.15 6.88
C SER A 353 17.12 -3.77 6.37
N ASP A 354 17.14 -3.61 5.05
CA ASP A 354 16.76 -2.39 4.36
C ASP A 354 15.40 -2.56 3.66
N VAL A 355 14.51 -1.58 3.79
CA VAL A 355 13.21 -1.50 3.09
C VAL A 355 13.11 -0.16 2.37
N THR A 356 13.13 -0.16 1.03
CA THR A 356 13.10 1.10 0.26
C THR A 356 12.19 1.02 -0.96
N ASP A 357 11.80 2.20 -1.47
CA ASP A 357 11.14 2.38 -2.77
C ASP A 357 9.81 1.59 -2.90
N CYS A 358 8.97 1.69 -1.87
CA CYS A 358 7.67 1.01 -1.81
C CYS A 358 6.52 1.89 -2.35
N GLY A 359 5.49 1.26 -2.93
CA GLY A 359 4.32 1.95 -3.48
C GLY A 359 3.30 2.43 -2.45
N PHE A 360 3.30 1.84 -1.25
CA PHE A 360 2.55 2.27 -0.07
C PHE A 360 3.49 2.36 1.14
N SER A 361 2.93 2.23 2.35
CA SER A 361 3.69 2.13 3.59
C SER A 361 4.80 1.07 3.51
N ALA A 362 6.01 1.41 3.94
CA ALA A 362 7.15 0.49 3.83
C ALA A 362 6.97 -0.74 4.74
N VAL A 363 6.55 -0.54 5.99
CA VAL A 363 6.20 -1.62 6.91
C VAL A 363 4.81 -1.40 7.48
N HIS A 364 3.95 -2.41 7.41
CA HIS A 364 2.56 -2.35 7.87
C HIS A 364 2.23 -3.56 8.73
N ALA A 365 1.77 -3.32 9.97
CA ALA A 365 1.24 -4.32 10.88
C ALA A 365 -0.23 -4.01 11.22
N CYS A 366 -1.12 -4.98 11.03
CA CYS A 366 -2.55 -4.88 11.32
C CYS A 366 -3.07 -6.09 12.13
N ASP A 367 -4.37 -6.09 12.44
CA ASP A 367 -5.04 -7.13 13.22
C ASP A 367 -4.38 -7.39 14.60
N ASP A 368 -3.90 -8.60 14.86
CA ASP A 368 -3.21 -9.03 16.09
C ASP A 368 -1.72 -9.36 15.83
N ALA A 369 -1.16 -8.85 14.73
CA ALA A 369 0.19 -9.20 14.30
C ALA A 369 1.24 -8.70 15.31
N ARG A 370 2.30 -9.49 15.50
CA ARG A 370 3.45 -9.13 16.34
C ARG A 370 4.66 -8.88 15.46
N LEU A 371 5.14 -7.64 15.46
CA LEU A 371 6.23 -7.22 14.60
C LEU A 371 7.41 -6.67 15.44
N SER A 372 8.60 -7.21 15.21
CA SER A 372 9.85 -6.73 15.79
C SER A 372 10.79 -6.25 14.70
N LEU A 373 11.26 -5.00 14.82
CA LEU A 373 12.23 -4.37 13.92
C LEU A 373 13.48 -4.02 14.71
N THR A 374 14.66 -4.46 14.26
CA THR A 374 15.93 -4.24 14.95
C THR A 374 17.01 -3.81 13.97
N SER A 375 17.63 -2.65 14.19
CA SER A 375 18.73 -2.14 13.35
C SER A 375 18.39 -2.03 11.85
N CYS A 376 17.12 -1.81 11.51
CA CYS A 376 16.66 -1.70 10.13
C CYS A 376 16.78 -0.27 9.59
N ARG A 377 16.88 -0.15 8.26
CA ARG A 377 16.73 1.11 7.54
C ARG A 377 15.47 1.08 6.69
N ILE A 378 14.67 2.12 6.81
CA ILE A 378 13.47 2.33 6.01
C ILE A 378 13.67 3.63 5.23
N GLY A 379 13.66 3.51 3.91
CA GLY A 379 13.84 4.63 2.99
C GLY A 379 12.52 5.23 2.52
N THR A 380 12.60 5.88 1.35
CA THR A 380 11.50 6.66 0.76
C THR A 380 10.21 5.86 0.58
N THR A 381 9.09 6.45 1.02
CA THR A 381 7.74 5.90 0.86
C THR A 381 6.72 7.03 0.69
N PRO A 382 5.68 6.87 -0.17
CA PRO A 382 4.62 7.87 -0.32
C PRO A 382 3.70 7.99 0.90
N GLU A 383 3.68 6.99 1.78
CA GLU A 383 2.84 6.96 2.98
C GLU A 383 3.69 6.95 4.25
N HIS A 384 3.64 5.86 5.02
CA HIS A 384 4.27 5.72 6.32
C HIS A 384 5.53 4.86 6.24
N GLY A 385 6.56 5.23 7.00
CA GLY A 385 7.73 4.37 7.16
C GLY A 385 7.33 3.07 7.87
N VAL A 386 6.76 3.19 9.06
CA VAL A 386 6.16 2.08 9.80
C VAL A 386 4.75 2.46 10.23
N ARG A 387 3.79 1.57 10.00
CA ARG A 387 2.41 1.71 10.49
C ARG A 387 2.00 0.49 11.31
N ALA A 388 1.45 0.74 12.50
CA ALA A 388 0.77 -0.25 13.33
C ALA A 388 -0.67 0.20 13.58
N THR A 389 -1.64 -0.68 13.30
CA THR A 389 -3.08 -0.43 13.45
C THR A 389 -3.78 -1.60 14.15
N ASP A 390 -5.09 -1.50 14.34
CA ASP A 390 -5.94 -2.46 15.05
C ASP A 390 -5.41 -2.80 16.45
N ARG A 391 -4.95 -4.04 16.69
CA ARG A 391 -4.36 -4.53 17.94
C ARG A 391 -2.94 -5.06 17.73
N ALA A 392 -2.27 -4.60 16.66
CA ALA A 392 -0.92 -5.01 16.36
C ALA A 392 0.05 -4.57 17.47
N GLU A 393 1.06 -5.41 17.74
CA GLU A 393 2.09 -5.14 18.73
C GLU A 393 3.43 -4.94 18.04
N LEU A 394 3.97 -3.73 18.17
CA LEU A 394 5.20 -3.30 17.52
C LEU A 394 6.34 -3.15 18.54
N THR A 395 7.50 -3.75 18.26
CA THR A 395 8.75 -3.51 18.98
C THR A 395 9.81 -2.99 18.01
N VAL A 396 10.37 -1.82 18.27
CA VAL A 396 11.35 -1.16 17.41
C VAL A 396 12.60 -0.83 18.19
N GLU A 397 13.76 -1.26 17.70
CA GLU A 397 15.05 -0.99 18.32
C GLU A 397 16.09 -0.55 17.29
N GLY A 398 16.63 0.66 17.42
CA GLY A 398 17.75 1.13 16.58
C GLY A 398 17.40 1.31 15.10
N VAL A 399 16.14 1.59 14.76
CA VAL A 399 15.67 1.74 13.37
C VAL A 399 15.86 3.17 12.88
N ARG A 400 16.19 3.33 11.59
CA ARG A 400 16.23 4.64 10.91
C ARG A 400 15.18 4.69 9.81
N ILE A 401 14.40 5.76 9.79
CA ILE A 401 13.35 6.03 8.82
C ILE A 401 13.65 7.36 8.14
N SER A 402 13.60 7.43 6.81
CA SER A 402 13.73 8.70 6.10
C SER A 402 12.78 8.87 4.93
N ASP A 403 12.48 10.13 4.59
CA ASP A 403 11.84 10.53 3.33
C ASP A 403 10.41 9.94 3.15
N CYS A 404 9.55 10.11 4.17
CA CYS A 404 8.17 9.60 4.18
C CYS A 404 7.13 10.67 3.83
N GLY A 405 6.18 10.36 2.92
CA GLY A 405 5.13 11.28 2.49
C GLY A 405 4.05 11.59 3.54
N LEU A 406 3.88 10.71 4.54
CA LEU A 406 3.00 10.88 5.70
C LEU A 406 3.83 10.84 7.00
N ALA A 407 3.62 9.84 7.86
CA ALA A 407 4.32 9.74 9.14
C ALA A 407 5.50 8.77 9.08
N GLY A 408 6.63 9.10 9.70
CA GLY A 408 7.73 8.14 9.85
C GLY A 408 7.29 6.90 10.63
N LEU A 409 6.66 7.11 11.79
CA LEU A 409 5.99 6.06 12.55
C LEU A 409 4.53 6.47 12.83
N GLN A 410 3.58 5.65 12.41
CA GLN A 410 2.15 5.78 12.72
C GLN A 410 1.70 4.64 13.62
N ILE A 411 1.08 4.97 14.74
CA ILE A 411 0.44 4.01 15.65
C ILE A 411 -0.99 4.50 15.85
N ASP A 412 -1.98 3.71 15.46
CA ASP A 412 -3.39 4.10 15.54
C ASP A 412 -4.29 3.00 16.14
N ALA A 413 -5.58 3.32 16.34
CA ALA A 413 -6.59 2.43 16.91
C ALA A 413 -6.25 1.92 18.33
N ALA A 414 -5.98 0.62 18.48
CA ALA A 414 -5.59 -0.02 19.74
C ALA A 414 -4.20 -0.68 19.67
N ALA A 415 -3.38 -0.30 18.68
CA ALA A 415 -2.06 -0.86 18.48
C ALA A 415 -1.10 -0.50 19.63
N GLY A 416 -0.29 -1.46 20.05
CA GLY A 416 0.77 -1.27 21.04
C GLY A 416 2.12 -1.03 20.37
N ALA A 417 2.96 -0.17 20.96
CA ALA A 417 4.31 0.07 20.47
C ALA A 417 5.30 0.30 21.61
N ARG A 418 6.43 -0.42 21.55
CA ARG A 418 7.64 -0.15 22.35
C ARG A 418 8.77 0.21 21.41
N VAL A 419 9.23 1.45 21.47
CA VAL A 419 10.17 2.03 20.52
C VAL A 419 11.36 2.57 21.30
N ARG A 420 12.56 2.11 20.94
CA ARG A 420 13.83 2.55 21.53
C ARG A 420 14.83 2.90 20.44
N GLY A 421 15.44 4.08 20.49
CA GLY A 421 16.50 4.46 19.55
C GLY A 421 16.03 4.59 18.10
N LEU A 422 14.79 5.02 17.87
CA LEU A 422 14.26 5.29 16.53
C LEU A 422 14.73 6.66 16.05
N SER A 423 15.26 6.72 14.82
CA SER A 423 15.56 7.98 14.14
C SER A 423 14.61 8.18 12.96
N VAL A 424 13.92 9.32 12.90
CA VAL A 424 13.05 9.72 11.78
C VAL A 424 13.55 11.03 11.21
N VAL A 425 13.84 11.06 9.90
CA VAL A 425 14.39 12.26 9.22
C VAL A 425 13.57 12.57 7.98
N ARG A 426 13.14 13.83 7.81
CA ARG A 426 12.37 14.30 6.63
C ARG A 426 11.10 13.49 6.37
N GLY A 427 10.04 13.78 7.13
CA GLY A 427 8.70 13.28 6.84
C GLY A 427 7.66 14.36 7.07
N ARG A 428 6.42 14.16 6.61
CA ARG A 428 5.35 15.12 6.91
C ARG A 428 5.12 15.24 8.42
N THR A 429 5.02 14.10 9.10
CA THR A 429 5.01 14.00 10.57
C THR A 429 6.10 13.02 10.99
N GLY A 430 6.82 13.29 12.08
CA GLY A 430 7.85 12.36 12.56
C GLY A 430 7.22 11.08 13.13
N ILE A 431 6.59 11.19 14.29
CA ILE A 431 5.89 10.09 14.98
C ILE A 431 4.46 10.53 15.31
N SER A 432 3.45 9.79 14.85
CA SER A 432 2.07 9.96 15.29
C SER A 432 1.61 8.77 16.13
N ALA A 433 1.24 9.04 17.37
CA ALA A 433 0.72 8.08 18.33
C ALA A 433 -0.75 8.41 18.64
N GLU A 434 -1.66 7.84 17.86
CA GLU A 434 -3.12 8.00 17.94
C GLU A 434 -3.79 6.69 18.40
N SER A 435 -3.21 6.08 19.44
CA SER A 435 -3.64 4.77 19.92
C SER A 435 -4.17 4.81 21.35
N THR A 436 -5.09 3.89 21.61
CA THR A 436 -5.58 3.51 22.95
C THR A 436 -4.72 2.40 23.59
N GLY A 437 -3.83 1.78 22.82
CA GLY A 437 -2.85 0.79 23.28
C GLY A 437 -1.68 1.41 24.04
N THR A 438 -0.77 0.57 24.52
CA THR A 438 0.43 1.03 25.24
C THR A 438 1.45 1.57 24.23
N VAL A 439 1.80 2.85 24.34
CA VAL A 439 2.83 3.50 23.50
C VAL A 439 3.96 4.01 24.37
N VAL A 440 5.16 3.48 24.16
CA VAL A 440 6.39 3.88 24.85
C VAL A 440 7.45 4.24 23.81
N LEU A 441 7.95 5.47 23.89
CA LEU A 441 8.97 6.03 23.02
C LEU A 441 10.17 6.44 23.90
N GLU A 442 11.32 5.80 23.70
CA GLU A 442 12.54 6.07 24.46
C GLU A 442 13.69 6.37 23.48
N GLU A 443 14.47 7.41 23.75
CA GLU A 443 15.68 7.74 22.99
C GLU A 443 15.40 7.92 21.48
N CYS A 444 14.22 8.45 21.11
CA CYS A 444 13.85 8.69 19.72
C CYS A 444 14.35 10.06 19.23
N ASP A 445 14.91 10.13 18.03
CA ASP A 445 15.36 11.36 17.38
C ASP A 445 14.51 11.66 16.14
N VAL A 446 13.84 12.80 16.12
CA VAL A 446 13.01 13.27 15.00
C VAL A 446 13.60 14.57 14.46
N ALA A 447 13.94 14.59 13.18
CA ALA A 447 14.53 15.74 12.51
C ALA A 447 13.80 16.12 11.23
N ASP A 448 13.71 17.42 10.95
CA ASP A 448 13.26 17.99 9.68
C ASP A 448 11.84 17.56 9.27
N ALA A 449 10.90 17.54 10.21
CA ALA A 449 9.51 17.20 9.93
C ALA A 449 8.75 18.41 9.35
N GLU A 450 8.01 18.23 8.24
CA GLU A 450 7.27 19.33 7.57
C GLU A 450 6.15 19.91 8.46
N ARG A 451 5.56 19.08 9.33
CA ARG A 451 4.51 19.46 10.28
C ARG A 451 4.96 19.25 11.72
N ALA A 452 4.41 18.23 12.38
CA ALA A 452 4.68 17.94 13.77
C ALA A 452 5.86 16.97 13.88
N GLY A 453 6.75 17.19 14.85
CA GLY A 453 7.79 16.22 15.19
C GLY A 453 7.17 14.95 15.78
N ILE A 454 6.57 15.08 16.96
CA ILE A 454 5.81 14.00 17.60
C ILE A 454 4.39 14.48 17.91
N SER A 455 3.37 13.68 17.61
CA SER A 455 1.97 13.93 17.98
C SER A 455 1.41 12.80 18.81
N CYS A 456 0.90 13.12 20.00
CA CYS A 456 0.05 12.24 20.79
C CYS A 456 -1.41 12.60 20.49
N GLY A 457 -2.17 11.65 19.97
CA GLY A 457 -3.57 11.81 19.58
C GLY A 457 -4.52 11.99 20.75
N THR A 458 -5.81 12.07 20.43
CA THR A 458 -6.87 12.28 21.42
C THR A 458 -6.97 11.11 22.40
N GLY A 459 -6.96 11.39 23.70
CA GLY A 459 -7.09 10.41 24.78
C GLY A 459 -5.87 9.51 24.96
N THR A 460 -4.79 9.73 24.22
CA THR A 460 -3.58 8.90 24.29
C THR A 460 -2.81 9.14 25.59
N SER A 461 -2.26 8.07 26.16
CA SER A 461 -1.45 8.07 27.40
C SER A 461 -0.02 7.58 27.14
N ALA A 462 0.62 8.12 26.10
CA ALA A 462 1.96 7.71 25.69
C ALA A 462 3.04 8.10 26.72
N VAL A 463 4.12 7.31 26.79
CA VAL A 463 5.32 7.61 27.58
C VAL A 463 6.44 8.00 26.64
N LEU A 464 6.99 9.20 26.80
CA LEU A 464 8.11 9.73 26.03
C LEU A 464 9.29 9.98 26.98
N ARG A 465 10.44 9.39 26.71
CA ARG A 465 11.67 9.59 27.50
C ARG A 465 12.86 9.87 26.62
N ASP A 466 13.62 10.90 26.97
CA ASP A 466 14.90 11.23 26.33
C ASP A 466 14.79 11.39 24.80
N CYS A 467 13.63 11.84 24.30
CA CYS A 467 13.41 12.06 22.87
C CYS A 467 13.95 13.42 22.43
N ARG A 468 14.59 13.48 21.26
CA ARG A 468 15.05 14.71 20.61
C ARG A 468 14.18 15.02 19.40
N ILE A 469 13.73 16.26 19.31
CA ILE A 469 12.92 16.77 18.19
C ILE A 469 13.58 18.04 17.68
N THR A 470 13.92 18.10 16.40
CA THR A 470 14.63 19.23 15.78
C THR A 470 14.06 19.58 14.42
N GLY A 471 14.01 20.87 14.08
CA GLY A 471 13.68 21.30 12.70
C GLY A 471 12.25 21.00 12.27
N THR A 472 11.24 21.39 13.04
CA THR A 472 9.82 21.06 12.73
C THR A 472 9.06 22.25 12.15
N GLY A 473 8.19 22.03 11.15
CA GLY A 473 7.44 23.11 10.49
C GLY A 473 6.31 23.70 11.33
N THR A 474 5.40 22.89 11.89
CA THR A 474 4.21 23.40 12.61
C THR A 474 4.34 23.34 14.12
N ALA A 475 4.87 22.23 14.66
CA ALA A 475 5.08 22.08 16.09
C ALA A 475 6.14 21.02 16.40
N GLY A 476 6.87 21.17 17.50
CA GLY A 476 7.79 20.14 17.96
C GLY A 476 7.05 18.92 18.49
N LEU A 477 6.33 19.10 19.59
CA LEU A 477 5.53 18.07 20.26
C LEU A 477 4.08 18.54 20.43
N VAL A 478 3.12 17.73 19.99
CA VAL A 478 1.68 18.00 20.11
C VAL A 478 1.04 16.99 21.02
N VAL A 479 0.31 17.46 22.03
CA VAL A 479 -0.52 16.66 22.93
C VAL A 479 -1.97 16.95 22.61
N GLY A 480 -2.70 15.99 22.06
CA GLY A 480 -4.06 16.18 21.58
C GLY A 480 -5.11 16.33 22.69
N GLU A 481 -6.37 16.48 22.24
CA GLU A 481 -7.59 16.16 22.98
C GLU A 481 -7.44 15.26 24.21
N ARG A 482 -7.56 15.75 25.47
CA ARG A 482 -7.79 14.87 26.64
C ARG A 482 -6.63 13.87 26.85
N ALA A 483 -5.52 14.08 26.15
CA ALA A 483 -4.38 13.20 26.22
C ALA A 483 -3.64 13.43 27.54
N THR A 484 -3.09 12.35 28.08
CA THR A 484 -2.40 12.34 29.38
C THR A 484 -0.99 11.74 29.27
N PRO A 485 -0.16 12.18 28.31
CA PRO A 485 1.16 11.59 28.14
C PRO A 485 2.09 11.96 29.30
N SER A 486 3.05 11.07 29.57
CA SER A 486 4.19 11.32 30.45
C SER A 486 5.41 11.62 29.60
N ILE A 487 6.00 12.81 29.76
CA ILE A 487 7.09 13.32 28.93
C ILE A 487 8.25 13.69 29.86
N GLU A 488 9.39 13.04 29.72
CA GLU A 488 10.54 13.20 30.61
C GLU A 488 11.86 13.31 29.82
N GLY A 489 12.71 14.28 30.15
CA GLY A 489 14.04 14.40 29.55
C GLY A 489 14.07 14.77 28.06
N CYS A 490 12.92 15.10 27.47
CA CYS A 490 12.83 15.40 26.04
C CYS A 490 13.36 16.80 25.68
N THR A 491 13.86 16.94 24.45
CA THR A 491 14.35 18.22 23.92
C THR A 491 13.66 18.55 22.60
N VAL A 492 13.11 19.76 22.48
CA VAL A 492 12.55 20.33 21.25
C VAL A 492 13.37 21.55 20.85
N ARG A 493 13.89 21.59 19.62
CA ARG A 493 14.63 22.76 19.11
C ARG A 493 14.24 23.10 17.68
N ASP A 494 14.42 24.38 17.33
CA ASP A 494 14.36 24.84 15.94
C ASP A 494 12.99 24.54 15.28
N ALA A 495 11.91 24.77 16.02
CA ALA A 495 10.55 24.62 15.49
C ALA A 495 10.12 25.94 14.85
N ALA A 496 9.77 25.96 13.56
CA ALA A 496 9.23 27.15 12.91
C ALA A 496 7.87 27.58 13.49
N GLY A 497 7.09 26.63 14.00
CA GLY A 497 5.88 26.90 14.78
C GLY A 497 6.14 26.93 16.29
N SER A 498 5.26 26.29 17.05
CA SER A 498 5.36 26.23 18.51
C SER A 498 6.15 25.01 18.99
N GLY A 499 6.88 25.12 20.10
CA GLY A 499 7.69 24.01 20.61
C GLY A 499 6.84 22.87 21.14
N LEU A 500 6.04 23.13 22.17
CA LEU A 500 5.10 22.19 22.79
C LEU A 500 3.68 22.75 22.74
N VAL A 501 2.74 21.98 22.21
CA VAL A 501 1.33 22.37 22.06
C VAL A 501 0.43 21.42 22.84
N LEU A 502 -0.39 21.95 23.73
CA LEU A 502 -1.44 21.21 24.41
C LEU A 502 -2.80 21.53 23.79
N GLY A 503 -3.49 20.50 23.35
CA GLY A 503 -4.88 20.56 22.94
C GLY A 503 -5.83 20.75 24.14
N PRO A 504 -7.12 20.98 23.88
CA PRO A 504 -8.12 21.27 24.89
C PRO A 504 -8.23 20.17 25.94
N SER A 505 -8.39 20.56 27.20
CA SER A 505 -8.54 19.58 28.29
C SER A 505 -7.41 18.53 28.39
N ALA A 506 -6.25 18.75 27.74
CA ALA A 506 -5.11 17.86 27.86
C ALA A 506 -4.48 17.99 29.25
N GLU A 507 -4.02 16.86 29.82
CA GLU A 507 -3.44 16.82 31.16
C GLU A 507 -2.10 16.06 31.16
N PRO A 508 -1.08 16.53 30.44
CA PRO A 508 0.23 15.88 30.40
C PRO A 508 0.99 16.05 31.72
N ARG A 509 1.92 15.12 31.96
CA ARG A 509 2.97 15.25 32.96
C ARG A 509 4.30 15.46 32.27
N VAL A 510 4.90 16.63 32.44
CA VAL A 510 6.10 17.06 31.73
C VAL A 510 7.20 17.35 32.74
N ARG A 511 8.34 16.69 32.62
CA ARG A 511 9.47 16.85 33.53
C ARG A 511 10.79 16.99 32.78
N SER A 512 11.61 17.96 33.20
CA SER A 512 12.96 18.18 32.68
C SER A 512 13.01 18.33 31.14
N VAL A 513 11.98 18.95 30.55
CA VAL A 513 11.91 19.18 29.10
C VAL A 513 12.56 20.51 28.73
N THR A 514 13.36 20.50 27.66
CA THR A 514 13.95 21.73 27.11
C THR A 514 13.31 22.07 25.76
N VAL A 515 12.73 23.26 25.65
CA VAL A 515 12.25 23.85 24.39
C VAL A 515 13.09 25.07 24.05
N ALA A 516 13.65 25.12 22.85
CA ALA A 516 14.54 26.21 22.44
C ALA A 516 14.36 26.64 20.99
N ARG A 517 14.49 27.95 20.70
CA ARG A 517 14.48 28.51 19.33
C ARG A 517 13.22 28.13 18.57
N THR A 518 12.10 28.74 18.95
CA THR A 518 10.79 28.50 18.32
C THR A 518 10.33 29.76 17.58
N GLY A 519 9.77 29.61 16.38
CA GLY A 519 9.24 30.73 15.60
C GLY A 519 7.99 31.35 16.25
N LYS A 520 7.18 30.54 16.94
CA LYS A 520 6.05 30.97 17.78
C LYS A 520 6.34 30.72 19.27
N ASN A 521 5.35 30.26 20.03
CA ASN A 521 5.44 30.02 21.47
C ASN A 521 6.34 28.80 21.79
N SER A 522 7.07 28.84 22.90
CA SER A 522 7.74 27.64 23.41
C SER A 522 6.74 26.64 24.00
N LEU A 523 5.73 27.13 24.72
CA LEU A 523 4.60 26.34 25.20
C LEU A 523 3.29 27.04 24.84
N PHE A 524 2.40 26.32 24.18
CA PHE A 524 1.01 26.73 23.93
C PHE A 524 0.07 25.83 24.71
N VAL A 525 -0.73 26.39 25.62
CA VAL A 525 -1.71 25.67 26.43
C VAL A 525 -3.11 25.99 25.95
N GLY A 526 -3.76 25.03 25.29
CA GLY A 526 -5.12 25.15 24.77
C GLY A 526 -6.21 25.25 25.85
N GLU A 527 -7.44 25.51 25.42
CA GLU A 527 -8.59 25.76 26.29
C GLU A 527 -8.77 24.66 27.34
N LYS A 528 -8.97 25.05 28.61
CA LYS A 528 -9.23 24.11 29.74
C LYS A 528 -8.15 23.05 29.99
N ALA A 529 -6.99 23.08 29.33
CA ALA A 529 -5.91 22.13 29.58
C ALA A 529 -5.30 22.31 31.00
N ARG A 530 -4.83 21.20 31.60
CA ARG A 530 -4.34 21.12 32.99
C ARG A 530 -3.08 20.26 33.10
N GLY A 531 -2.04 20.64 32.36
CA GLY A 531 -0.74 19.98 32.43
C GLY A 531 0.09 20.35 33.66
N THR A 532 0.99 19.45 34.06
CA THR A 532 2.04 19.72 35.06
C THR A 532 3.39 19.78 34.38
N PHE A 533 4.19 20.80 34.73
CA PHE A 533 5.51 21.06 34.15
C PHE A 533 6.50 21.25 35.29
N GLU A 534 7.51 20.39 35.39
CA GLU A 534 8.50 20.41 36.46
C GLU A 534 9.91 20.52 35.85
N GLU A 535 10.71 21.48 36.32
CA GLU A 535 12.11 21.66 35.91
C GLU A 535 12.30 21.85 34.38
N CYS A 536 11.31 22.40 33.69
CA CYS A 536 11.36 22.65 32.25
C CYS A 536 12.08 23.96 31.90
N VAL A 537 12.74 24.00 30.73
CA VAL A 537 13.44 25.19 30.22
C VAL A 537 12.80 25.61 28.89
N PHE A 538 12.31 26.84 28.83
CA PHE A 538 11.74 27.45 27.64
C PHE A 538 12.64 28.62 27.22
N SER A 539 13.15 28.63 25.98
CA SER A 539 14.12 29.65 25.54
C SER A 539 14.02 30.05 24.08
N GLY A 540 14.25 31.33 23.77
CA GLY A 540 14.30 31.81 22.39
C GLY A 540 12.99 31.62 21.60
N ALA A 541 11.85 31.99 22.18
CA ALA A 541 10.56 32.04 21.48
C ALA A 541 10.44 33.29 20.60
N GLY A 542 9.64 33.23 19.54
CA GLY A 542 9.34 34.38 18.67
C GLY A 542 10.48 34.75 17.71
N THR A 543 11.31 33.79 17.27
CA THR A 543 12.46 34.10 16.39
C THR A 543 12.08 34.64 15.00
N ASP A 544 10.81 34.53 14.61
CA ASP A 544 10.31 34.92 13.29
C ASP A 544 9.80 36.37 13.22
N GLY A 545 10.10 37.20 14.22
CA GLY A 545 9.89 38.66 14.19
C GLY A 545 8.49 39.14 14.57
N ALA A 546 7.57 38.25 14.93
CA ALA A 546 6.33 38.58 15.61
C ALA A 546 6.48 38.30 17.11
N ALA A 547 6.04 39.23 17.96
CA ALA A 547 6.10 39.12 19.41
C ALA A 547 5.16 38.00 19.90
N PHE A 548 5.66 36.77 19.97
CA PHE A 548 4.96 35.64 20.58
C PHE A 548 5.47 35.42 22.01
N PRO A 549 4.58 35.34 23.01
CA PRO A 549 4.98 35.03 24.38
C PRO A 549 5.58 33.63 24.45
N ALA A 550 6.60 33.42 25.29
CA ALA A 550 7.20 32.10 25.45
C ALA A 550 6.18 31.06 25.94
N LEU A 551 5.31 31.45 26.87
CA LEU A 551 4.20 30.65 27.39
C LEU A 551 2.86 31.31 27.03
N HIS A 552 2.05 30.67 26.20
CA HIS A 552 0.67 31.10 25.92
C HIS A 552 -0.32 30.21 26.68
N VAL A 553 -1.25 30.84 27.41
CA VAL A 553 -2.21 30.14 28.26
C VAL A 553 -3.64 30.56 27.90
N SER A 554 -4.38 29.68 27.22
CA SER A 554 -5.73 29.98 26.72
C SER A 554 -6.82 29.96 27.80
N ALA A 555 -7.99 30.52 27.48
CA ALA A 555 -9.09 30.69 28.41
C ALA A 555 -9.49 29.40 29.16
N GLY A 556 -9.65 29.54 30.48
CA GLY A 556 -10.10 28.45 31.36
C GLY A 556 -9.07 27.35 31.62
N SER A 557 -7.87 27.42 31.04
CA SER A 557 -6.78 26.48 31.32
C SER A 557 -6.14 26.77 32.69
N ALA A 558 -5.55 25.74 33.28
CA ALA A 558 -4.92 25.84 34.60
C ALA A 558 -3.65 24.97 34.67
N PRO A 559 -2.61 25.29 33.88
CA PRO A 559 -1.34 24.57 33.95
C PRO A 559 -0.61 24.88 35.26
N VAL A 560 0.16 23.91 35.76
CA VAL A 560 1.03 24.06 36.94
C VAL A 560 2.48 23.96 36.51
N LEU A 561 3.25 25.03 36.71
CA LEU A 561 4.67 25.11 36.37
C LEU A 561 5.48 25.24 37.67
N ARG A 562 6.44 24.33 37.86
CA ARG A 562 7.31 24.27 39.05
C ARG A 562 8.78 24.27 38.65
N GLY A 563 9.58 25.16 39.23
CA GLY A 563 11.02 25.23 38.95
C GLY A 563 11.38 25.46 37.49
N CYS A 564 10.43 25.94 36.68
CA CYS A 564 10.64 26.16 35.25
C CYS A 564 11.40 27.46 34.99
N VAL A 565 12.22 27.47 33.93
CA VAL A 565 13.03 28.62 33.52
C VAL A 565 12.57 29.12 32.17
N VAL A 566 12.18 30.39 32.07
CA VAL A 566 11.92 31.09 30.81
C VAL A 566 13.08 32.06 30.58
N ARG A 567 13.70 32.01 29.40
CA ARG A 567 14.83 32.90 29.10
C ARG A 567 14.99 33.29 27.64
N ASP A 568 15.68 34.39 27.41
CA ASP A 568 16.08 34.84 26.07
C ASP A 568 14.86 35.03 25.14
N THR A 569 13.78 35.64 25.64
CA THR A 569 12.52 35.88 24.89
C THR A 569 12.06 37.33 25.03
N GLU A 570 11.21 37.82 24.13
CA GLU A 570 10.65 39.17 24.27
C GLU A 570 9.63 39.24 25.40
N GLU A 571 8.69 38.30 25.45
CA GLU A 571 7.67 38.17 26.50
C GLU A 571 7.72 36.75 27.08
N ASP A 572 7.59 36.59 28.39
CA ASP A 572 7.68 35.28 29.05
C ASP A 572 6.34 34.55 29.14
N VAL A 573 5.25 35.23 29.49
CA VAL A 573 3.92 34.62 29.61
C VAL A 573 2.79 35.57 29.21
N ALA A 574 1.83 35.05 28.43
CA ALA A 574 0.53 35.68 28.22
C ALA A 574 -0.59 34.71 28.60
N ALA A 575 -1.58 35.21 29.33
CA ALA A 575 -2.73 34.45 29.80
C ALA A 575 -4.05 35.11 29.39
N GLU A 576 -4.93 34.36 28.73
CA GLU A 576 -6.25 34.80 28.33
C GLU A 576 -7.22 34.89 29.54
N LYS A 577 -8.34 35.59 29.34
CA LYS A 577 -9.36 35.78 30.38
C LYS A 577 -9.87 34.45 30.91
N GLY A 578 -9.80 34.28 32.24
CA GLY A 578 -10.27 33.08 32.93
C GLY A 578 -9.26 31.94 32.99
N ALA A 579 -8.08 32.08 32.39
CA ALA A 579 -6.95 31.20 32.66
C ALA A 579 -6.48 31.34 34.12
N ARG A 580 -6.01 30.24 34.71
CA ARG A 580 -5.52 30.18 36.10
C ARG A 580 -4.20 29.40 36.18
N PRO A 581 -3.14 29.85 35.49
CA PRO A 581 -1.84 29.20 35.60
C PRO A 581 -1.28 29.36 37.02
N VAL A 582 -0.57 28.34 37.49
CA VAL A 582 0.13 28.34 38.79
C VAL A 582 1.62 28.27 38.51
N PHE A 583 2.38 29.24 39.02
CA PHE A 583 3.84 29.24 38.97
C PHE A 583 4.39 29.06 40.38
N ASP A 584 5.39 28.18 40.52
CA ASP A 584 6.02 27.81 41.78
C ASP A 584 7.54 27.76 41.58
N ASP A 585 8.28 28.66 42.20
CA ASP A 585 9.74 28.79 42.05
C ASP A 585 10.23 28.89 40.58
N CYS A 586 9.45 29.53 39.72
CA CYS A 586 9.81 29.77 38.32
C CYS A 586 10.74 30.99 38.15
N LEU A 587 11.63 30.93 37.15
CA LEU A 587 12.63 31.97 36.89
C LEU A 587 12.46 32.57 35.49
N SER A 588 12.46 33.90 35.41
CA SER A 588 12.50 34.66 34.15
C SER A 588 13.87 35.33 34.01
N ARG A 589 14.60 35.12 32.90
CA ARG A 589 15.96 35.63 32.68
C ARG A 589 16.15 36.20 31.28
N ASN A 590 16.71 37.40 31.15
CA ASN A 590 16.94 38.02 29.85
C ASN A 590 15.65 38.10 29.01
N VAL A 591 14.56 38.55 29.64
CA VAL A 591 13.25 38.75 29.01
C VAL A 591 12.97 40.24 28.94
N THR A 592 12.58 40.74 27.77
CA THR A 592 12.36 42.18 27.54
C THR A 592 11.15 42.69 28.33
N ASN A 593 10.04 41.95 28.30
CA ASN A 593 8.77 42.24 28.97
C ASN A 593 8.41 41.10 29.93
N PRO A 594 9.00 41.06 31.14
CA PRO A 594 8.73 40.00 32.11
C PRO A 594 7.38 40.21 32.80
N ALA A 595 6.47 39.26 32.59
CA ALA A 595 5.18 39.14 33.28
C ALA A 595 5.15 37.95 34.25
N LEU A 596 6.11 37.03 34.20
CA LEU A 596 6.11 35.81 35.00
C LEU A 596 6.36 36.11 36.49
N PRO A 597 5.49 35.65 37.42
CA PRO A 597 5.69 35.84 38.84
C PRO A 597 6.85 34.94 39.33
N THR A 598 7.88 35.56 39.91
CA THR A 598 9.14 34.91 40.33
C THR A 598 9.22 34.62 41.84
N GLY A 599 8.10 34.75 42.57
CA GLY A 599 7.99 34.47 44.02
C GLY A 599 7.28 33.14 44.35
N PRO A 600 7.24 32.72 45.63
CA PRO A 600 6.58 31.48 46.04
C PRO A 600 5.05 31.56 45.85
N ARG A 601 4.54 30.74 44.92
CA ARG A 601 3.12 30.42 44.67
C ARG A 601 2.19 31.64 44.47
N GLU A 602 2.42 32.39 43.39
CA GLU A 602 1.55 33.51 42.98
C GLU A 602 0.77 33.21 41.69
N ALA A 603 -0.51 33.59 41.65
CA ALA A 603 -1.36 33.53 40.46
C ALA A 603 -1.35 34.89 39.74
N LEU A 604 -1.20 34.87 38.41
CA LEU A 604 -1.25 36.09 37.59
C LEU A 604 -2.63 36.78 37.70
N PRO A 605 -2.69 38.11 37.87
CA PRO A 605 -3.94 38.85 37.74
C PRO A 605 -4.42 38.81 36.27
N SER A 606 -5.70 38.48 36.05
CA SER A 606 -6.34 38.48 34.74
C SER A 606 -6.20 39.85 34.06
N ALA A 607 -5.56 39.92 32.90
CA ALA A 607 -5.46 41.15 32.12
C ALA A 607 -6.85 41.64 31.70
N ALA A 608 -7.10 42.94 31.86
CA ALA A 608 -8.31 43.61 31.41
C ALA A 608 -8.01 44.33 30.08
N GLY A 609 -8.65 43.86 29.01
CA GLY A 609 -8.92 44.62 27.78
C GLY A 609 -7.70 45.02 26.95
N ALA A 610 -7.32 44.16 26.00
CA ALA A 610 -6.72 44.58 24.75
C ALA A 610 -7.26 43.66 23.64
N ASP A 611 -8.16 44.20 22.81
CA ASP A 611 -8.50 43.59 21.52
C ASP A 611 -7.23 43.64 20.66
N THR A 612 -6.58 42.50 20.46
CA THR A 612 -5.55 42.34 19.44
C THR A 612 -6.07 41.46 18.32
N ALA A 613 -6.07 42.08 17.14
CA ALA A 613 -6.59 41.66 15.86
C ALA A 613 -6.34 40.19 15.48
N ALA A 614 -7.38 39.65 14.84
CA ALA A 614 -7.48 38.32 14.27
C ALA A 614 -6.40 37.98 13.23
N ALA A 615 -6.00 36.71 13.22
CA ALA A 615 -5.30 36.08 12.10
C ALA A 615 -6.11 34.87 11.58
N GLY A 616 -6.83 35.10 10.48
CA GLY A 616 -7.08 34.15 9.38
C GLY A 616 -8.07 32.98 9.58
N THR A 617 -9.37 33.24 9.53
CA THR A 617 -10.41 32.19 9.35
C THR A 617 -10.75 32.00 7.87
N GLY A 618 -10.73 30.76 7.38
CA GLY A 618 -10.97 30.39 5.98
C GLY A 618 -12.43 30.38 5.48
N ALA A 619 -13.40 30.90 6.23
CA ALA A 619 -14.78 31.04 5.76
C ALA A 619 -14.94 32.37 5.02
N ARG A 620 -15.34 32.33 3.74
CA ARG A 620 -15.60 33.52 2.92
C ARG A 620 -17.08 33.88 2.98
N GLU A 621 -17.38 35.00 3.62
CA GLU A 621 -18.68 35.66 3.50
C GLU A 621 -18.68 36.49 2.21
N THR A 622 -19.75 36.42 1.43
CA THR A 622 -19.94 37.31 0.27
C THR A 622 -21.18 38.16 0.52
N GLU A 623 -21.02 39.48 0.51
CA GLU A 623 -22.15 40.41 0.65
C GLU A 623 -23.12 40.23 -0.53
N ALA A 624 -24.41 40.10 -0.22
CA ALA A 624 -25.46 40.14 -1.22
C ALA A 624 -25.75 41.62 -1.58
N PRO A 625 -25.71 42.03 -2.86
CA PRO A 625 -26.15 43.37 -3.25
C PRO A 625 -27.64 43.54 -2.97
N ALA A 626 -28.03 44.74 -2.52
CA ALA A 626 -29.42 45.08 -2.24
C ALA A 626 -30.15 45.46 -3.54
N GLU A 627 -31.35 44.89 -3.72
CA GLU A 627 -32.38 45.19 -4.74
C GLU A 627 -32.35 44.43 -6.09
N ASP A 628 -32.09 43.12 -6.11
CA ASP A 628 -32.44 42.29 -7.29
C ASP A 628 -33.90 41.80 -7.20
N THR A 629 -34.68 41.93 -8.27
CA THR A 629 -36.03 41.34 -8.31
C THR A 629 -35.97 39.84 -8.60
N LEU A 630 -37.02 39.11 -8.24
CA LEU A 630 -37.10 37.67 -8.54
C LEU A 630 -36.99 37.38 -10.05
N GLU A 631 -37.50 38.28 -10.90
CA GLU A 631 -37.43 38.14 -12.35
C GLU A 631 -35.99 38.26 -12.86
N ASP A 632 -35.21 39.20 -12.30
CA ASP A 632 -33.79 39.39 -12.65
C ASP A 632 -32.93 38.19 -12.26
N LEU A 633 -33.16 37.64 -11.06
CA LEU A 633 -32.42 36.47 -10.56
C LEU A 633 -32.73 35.19 -11.34
N LEU A 634 -33.97 35.03 -11.80
CA LEU A 634 -34.36 33.91 -12.66
C LEU A 634 -33.75 34.06 -14.06
N ALA A 635 -33.68 35.29 -14.60
CA ALA A 635 -32.98 35.56 -15.85
C ALA A 635 -31.46 35.31 -15.74
N GLU A 636 -30.84 35.65 -14.60
CA GLU A 636 -29.43 35.34 -14.31
C GLU A 636 -29.19 33.83 -14.26
N LEU A 637 -30.08 33.07 -13.62
CA LEU A 637 -30.04 31.61 -13.61
C LEU A 637 -30.18 31.00 -15.02
N ASP A 638 -31.12 31.52 -15.82
CA ASP A 638 -31.34 31.07 -17.20
C ASP A 638 -30.13 31.38 -18.12
N GLY A 639 -29.41 32.47 -17.83
CA GLY A 639 -28.20 32.89 -18.54
C GLY A 639 -26.94 32.05 -18.26
N LEU A 640 -26.93 31.19 -17.24
CA LEU A 640 -25.80 30.28 -17.01
C LEU A 640 -25.69 29.25 -18.14
N ALA A 641 -24.48 29.02 -18.65
CA ALA A 641 -24.25 28.00 -19.68
C ALA A 641 -24.66 26.60 -19.19
N GLY A 642 -25.41 25.86 -20.01
CA GLY A 642 -25.90 24.52 -19.70
C GLY A 642 -26.86 24.45 -18.50
N LEU A 643 -26.80 23.35 -17.76
CA LEU A 643 -27.55 23.13 -16.50
C LEU A 643 -29.09 23.07 -16.63
N ASP A 644 -29.63 22.71 -17.79
CA ASP A 644 -31.08 22.71 -18.05
C ASP A 644 -31.90 21.96 -16.99
N ARG A 645 -31.40 20.82 -16.51
CA ARG A 645 -32.04 20.04 -15.44
C ARG A 645 -32.09 20.81 -14.12
N VAL A 646 -30.95 21.41 -13.73
CA VAL A 646 -30.86 22.21 -12.49
C VAL A 646 -31.72 23.46 -12.58
N LYS A 647 -31.75 24.14 -13.73
CA LYS A 647 -32.63 25.30 -13.98
C LYS A 647 -34.10 24.94 -13.78
N ASN A 648 -34.54 23.82 -14.37
CA ASN A 648 -35.90 23.31 -14.22
C ASN A 648 -36.23 22.94 -12.77
N ASP A 649 -35.31 22.27 -12.07
CA ASP A 649 -35.51 21.86 -10.68
C ASP A 649 -35.55 23.08 -9.72
N VAL A 650 -34.68 24.07 -9.93
CA VAL A 650 -34.68 25.33 -9.17
C VAL A 650 -35.96 26.13 -9.45
N SER A 651 -36.39 26.26 -10.71
CA SER A 651 -37.67 26.91 -11.06
C SER A 651 -38.87 26.22 -10.38
N SER A 652 -38.85 24.89 -10.32
CA SER A 652 -39.88 24.10 -9.63
C SER A 652 -39.86 24.32 -8.11
N LEU A 653 -38.67 24.42 -7.51
CA LEU A 653 -38.49 24.77 -6.10
C LEU A 653 -39.03 26.16 -5.79
N VAL A 654 -38.75 27.15 -6.64
CA VAL A 654 -39.25 28.53 -6.47
C VAL A 654 -40.78 28.58 -6.49
N LYS A 655 -41.43 27.89 -7.45
CA LYS A 655 -42.90 27.83 -7.54
C LYS A 655 -43.52 27.18 -6.30
N LEU A 656 -42.88 26.12 -5.77
CA LEU A 656 -43.30 25.47 -4.54
C LEU A 656 -43.17 26.41 -3.34
N MET A 657 -42.05 27.11 -3.23
CA MET A 657 -41.75 28.06 -2.16
C MET A 657 -42.69 29.27 -2.17
N GLN A 658 -43.03 29.80 -3.36
CA GLN A 658 -44.07 30.84 -3.51
C GLN A 658 -45.44 30.35 -3.01
N THR A 659 -45.76 29.08 -3.20
CA THR A 659 -47.01 28.48 -2.70
C THR A 659 -47.01 28.34 -1.18
N VAL A 660 -45.86 28.00 -0.58
CA VAL A 660 -45.68 27.98 0.88
C VAL A 660 -45.88 29.38 1.46
N ARG A 661 -45.22 30.40 0.90
CA ARG A 661 -45.36 31.79 1.34
C ARG A 661 -46.81 32.29 1.28
N ARG A 662 -47.51 32.04 0.16
CA ARG A 662 -48.94 32.42 0.01
C ARG A 662 -49.83 31.76 1.06
N ARG A 663 -49.53 30.53 1.48
CA ARG A 663 -50.27 29.84 2.55
C ARG A 663 -50.01 30.50 3.90
N GLU A 664 -48.76 30.84 4.21
CA GLU A 664 -48.38 31.53 5.44
C GLU A 664 -49.02 32.93 5.53
N GLU A 665 -49.01 33.69 4.44
CA GLU A 665 -49.69 35.00 4.34
C GLU A 665 -51.21 34.90 4.54
N MET A 666 -51.81 33.77 4.18
CA MET A 666 -53.23 33.48 4.41
C MET A 666 -53.51 32.82 5.77
N GLY A 667 -52.50 32.68 6.65
CA GLY A 667 -52.63 32.04 7.96
C GLY A 667 -52.89 30.53 7.90
N LEU A 668 -52.65 29.88 6.76
CA LEU A 668 -52.79 28.44 6.60
C LEU A 668 -51.49 27.74 7.00
N ALA A 669 -51.61 26.57 7.64
CA ALA A 669 -50.45 25.78 8.00
C ALA A 669 -49.62 25.41 6.73
N PRO A 670 -48.32 25.74 6.70
CA PRO A 670 -47.45 25.35 5.60
C PRO A 670 -47.26 23.82 5.61
N PRO A 671 -47.07 23.19 4.43
CA PRO A 671 -46.70 21.78 4.38
C PRO A 671 -45.32 21.56 5.02
N PRO A 672 -45.08 20.40 5.67
CA PRO A 672 -43.80 20.10 6.33
C PRO A 672 -42.73 19.75 5.28
N LEU A 673 -42.20 20.77 4.61
CA LEU A 673 -41.17 20.63 3.59
C LEU A 673 -39.82 21.05 4.18
N SER A 674 -38.83 20.17 4.07
CA SER A 674 -37.45 20.58 4.31
C SER A 674 -36.96 21.50 3.18
N ARG A 675 -36.28 22.58 3.56
CA ARG A 675 -35.67 23.54 2.64
C ARG A 675 -34.22 23.18 2.28
N HIS A 676 -33.66 22.15 2.91
CA HIS A 676 -32.27 21.72 2.72
C HIS A 676 -32.07 20.86 1.46
N LEU A 677 -30.95 21.03 0.77
CA LEU A 677 -30.69 20.40 -0.53
C LEU A 677 -29.36 19.64 -0.56
N VAL A 678 -29.29 18.61 -1.40
CA VAL A 678 -28.06 17.90 -1.73
C VAL A 678 -27.67 18.25 -3.17
N PHE A 679 -26.46 18.77 -3.38
CA PHE A 679 -25.91 19.05 -4.70
C PHE A 679 -24.91 17.95 -5.07
N THR A 680 -25.15 17.24 -6.17
CA THR A 680 -24.27 16.14 -6.61
C THR A 680 -23.70 16.43 -7.99
N GLY A 681 -22.41 16.17 -8.20
CA GLY A 681 -21.77 16.33 -9.51
C GLY A 681 -20.26 16.58 -9.41
N ASN A 682 -19.54 16.43 -10.52
CA ASN A 682 -18.09 16.63 -10.58
C ASN A 682 -17.66 18.09 -10.27
N PRO A 683 -16.39 18.36 -9.91
CA PRO A 683 -15.89 19.70 -9.69
C PRO A 683 -16.12 20.62 -10.90
N GLY A 684 -16.41 21.90 -10.67
CA GLY A 684 -16.55 22.89 -11.73
C GLY A 684 -17.85 22.84 -12.55
N THR A 685 -18.86 22.08 -12.11
CA THR A 685 -20.20 22.03 -12.74
C THR A 685 -21.16 23.15 -12.31
N GLY A 686 -20.67 24.18 -11.58
CA GLY A 686 -21.51 25.34 -11.21
C GLY A 686 -22.28 25.23 -9.88
N LYS A 687 -22.05 24.20 -9.06
CA LYS A 687 -22.70 23.98 -7.75
C LYS A 687 -22.72 25.22 -6.85
N THR A 688 -21.57 25.82 -6.58
CA THR A 688 -21.44 27.00 -5.70
C THR A 688 -22.12 28.24 -6.30
N THR A 689 -22.03 28.42 -7.62
CA THR A 689 -22.71 29.51 -8.34
C THR A 689 -24.23 29.43 -8.18
N VAL A 690 -24.80 28.23 -8.38
CA VAL A 690 -26.23 28.00 -8.21
C VAL A 690 -26.65 28.12 -6.75
N ALA A 691 -25.83 27.68 -5.79
CA ALA A 691 -26.13 27.85 -4.37
C ALA A 691 -26.26 29.33 -3.96
N ARG A 692 -25.39 30.20 -4.51
CA ARG A 692 -25.45 31.66 -4.31
C ARG A 692 -26.72 32.27 -4.88
N LEU A 693 -27.06 31.91 -6.13
CA LEU A 693 -28.30 32.36 -6.77
C LEU A 693 -29.53 31.90 -6.01
N TYR A 694 -29.53 30.65 -5.55
CA TYR A 694 -30.64 30.08 -4.79
C TYR A 694 -30.90 30.86 -3.49
N GLY A 695 -29.85 31.26 -2.77
CA GLY A 695 -29.96 32.11 -1.58
C GLY A 695 -30.62 33.47 -1.86
N ARG A 696 -30.14 34.18 -2.89
CA ARG A 696 -30.72 35.46 -3.35
C ARG A 696 -32.18 35.31 -3.76
N ILE A 697 -32.50 34.24 -4.49
CA ILE A 697 -33.87 33.92 -4.91
C ILE A 697 -34.77 33.72 -3.69
N LEU A 698 -34.35 32.96 -2.68
CA LEU A 698 -35.15 32.74 -1.48
C LEU A 698 -35.37 34.03 -0.66
N ALA A 699 -34.39 34.94 -0.66
CA ALA A 699 -34.56 36.27 -0.05
C ALA A 699 -35.54 37.15 -0.84
N ALA A 700 -35.49 37.15 -2.17
CA ALA A 700 -36.46 37.85 -3.02
C ALA A 700 -37.89 37.28 -2.87
N VAL A 701 -38.00 35.95 -2.65
CA VAL A 701 -39.25 35.28 -2.28
C VAL A 701 -39.58 35.45 -0.79
N GLY A 702 -38.81 36.20 0.00
CA GLY A 702 -39.14 36.56 1.38
C GLY A 702 -39.13 35.37 2.36
N LEU A 703 -38.43 34.29 2.02
CA LEU A 703 -38.25 33.12 2.89
C LEU A 703 -36.94 33.13 3.67
N LEU A 704 -36.00 33.98 3.28
CA LEU A 704 -34.75 34.26 3.98
C LEU A 704 -34.60 35.77 4.15
N GLU A 705 -33.96 36.22 5.23
CA GLU A 705 -33.79 37.64 5.53
C GLU A 705 -32.81 38.35 4.58
N ARG A 706 -31.71 37.67 4.19
CA ARG A 706 -30.59 38.25 3.44
C ARG A 706 -30.19 37.45 2.20
N GLY A 707 -30.26 36.12 2.27
CA GLY A 707 -29.93 35.24 1.14
C GLY A 707 -28.44 35.16 0.78
N HIS A 708 -27.54 35.63 1.65
CA HIS A 708 -26.09 35.52 1.45
C HIS A 708 -25.62 34.07 1.57
N LEU A 709 -24.46 33.77 0.96
CA LEU A 709 -23.87 32.44 0.96
C LEU A 709 -22.65 32.40 1.89
N VAL A 710 -22.62 31.43 2.80
CA VAL A 710 -21.43 31.07 3.59
C VAL A 710 -20.91 29.74 3.08
N GLU A 711 -19.70 29.75 2.52
CA GLU A 711 -19.03 28.55 2.02
C GLU A 711 -18.15 27.95 3.12
N ALA A 712 -18.31 26.65 3.33
CA ALA A 712 -17.61 25.88 4.34
C ALA A 712 -17.14 24.54 3.76
N ASP A 713 -15.99 24.07 4.23
CA ASP A 713 -15.51 22.71 4.01
C ASP A 713 -15.34 22.02 5.37
N ARG A 714 -14.78 20.80 5.38
CA ARG A 714 -14.46 20.10 6.63
C ARG A 714 -13.59 20.93 7.56
N SER A 715 -12.61 21.67 7.04
CA SER A 715 -11.70 22.49 7.86
C SER A 715 -12.41 23.68 8.50
N ALA A 716 -13.46 24.20 7.86
CA ALA A 716 -14.29 25.27 8.41
C ALA A 716 -15.19 24.79 9.55
N LEU A 717 -15.69 23.55 9.50
CA LEU A 717 -16.64 23.02 10.47
C LEU A 717 -15.99 22.24 11.62
N VAL A 718 -14.93 21.49 11.33
CA VAL A 718 -14.25 20.61 12.28
C VAL A 718 -13.08 21.36 12.94
N GLY A 719 -12.99 21.29 14.27
CA GLY A 719 -11.88 21.87 15.02
C GLY A 719 -10.58 21.09 14.78
N GLU A 720 -9.44 21.78 14.80
CA GLU A 720 -8.11 21.13 14.78
C GLU A 720 -7.82 20.38 16.09
N TYR A 721 -8.56 20.76 17.13
CA TYR A 721 -8.53 20.14 18.42
C TYR A 721 -9.96 19.81 18.85
N VAL A 722 -10.09 18.87 19.78
CA VAL A 722 -11.40 18.40 20.19
C VAL A 722 -12.09 19.46 21.07
N GLY A 723 -13.42 19.40 21.20
CA GLY A 723 -14.21 20.42 21.89
C GLY A 723 -14.32 21.76 21.15
N HIS A 724 -13.53 21.97 20.10
CA HIS A 724 -13.65 23.13 19.21
C HIS A 724 -14.66 22.88 18.09
N THR A 725 -15.01 21.62 17.77
CA THR A 725 -15.87 21.30 16.62
C THR A 725 -17.30 21.78 16.78
N GLY A 726 -17.95 21.53 17.92
CA GLY A 726 -19.28 22.08 18.21
C GLY A 726 -19.32 23.61 18.08
N PRO A 727 -18.53 24.38 18.86
CA PRO A 727 -18.50 25.84 18.78
C PRO A 727 -18.15 26.38 17.39
N LYS A 728 -17.25 25.73 16.67
CA LYS A 728 -16.83 26.14 15.32
C LYS A 728 -17.95 25.90 14.29
N THR A 729 -18.61 24.73 14.34
CA THR A 729 -19.80 24.43 13.54
C THR A 729 -20.93 25.43 13.84
N THR A 730 -21.18 25.74 15.12
CA THR A 730 -22.18 26.75 15.52
C THR A 730 -21.83 28.13 14.99
N ARG A 731 -20.58 28.59 15.09
CA ARG A 731 -20.17 29.91 14.56
C ARG A 731 -20.39 30.00 13.06
N VAL A 732 -19.98 29.00 12.30
CA VAL A 732 -20.18 28.98 10.84
C VAL A 732 -21.66 28.92 10.47
N PHE A 733 -22.48 28.19 11.24
CA PHE A 733 -23.92 28.17 11.05
C PHE A 733 -24.59 29.52 11.36
N GLU A 734 -24.20 30.19 12.45
CA GLU A 734 -24.72 31.51 12.81
C GLU A 734 -24.32 32.58 11.79
N GLN A 735 -23.13 32.47 11.18
CA GLN A 735 -22.75 33.32 10.04
C GLN A 735 -23.72 33.15 8.86
N ALA A 736 -24.27 31.95 8.65
CA ALA A 736 -25.22 31.68 7.58
C ALA A 736 -26.67 32.06 7.93
N ARG A 737 -26.93 32.61 9.12
CA ARG A 737 -28.27 32.97 9.58
C ARG A 737 -28.93 34.04 8.71
N GLY A 738 -30.14 33.76 8.24
CA GLY A 738 -30.82 34.57 7.23
C GLY A 738 -30.35 34.30 5.80
N GLY A 739 -29.51 33.29 5.57
CA GLY A 739 -28.88 32.96 4.30
C GLY A 739 -28.72 31.45 4.07
N VAL A 740 -27.68 31.08 3.31
CA VAL A 740 -27.39 29.71 2.88
C VAL A 740 -26.04 29.27 3.41
N LEU A 741 -26.00 28.11 4.09
CA LEU A 741 -24.76 27.42 4.46
C LEU A 741 -24.43 26.36 3.40
N PHE A 742 -23.38 26.56 2.64
CA PHE A 742 -22.92 25.61 1.62
C PHE A 742 -21.71 24.84 2.12
N ILE A 743 -21.86 23.52 2.24
CA ILE A 743 -20.81 22.61 2.72
C ILE A 743 -20.29 21.79 1.54
N ASP A 744 -19.09 22.10 1.07
CA ASP A 744 -18.45 21.34 -0.02
C ASP A 744 -17.79 20.06 0.50
N GLU A 745 -17.80 19.03 -0.34
CA GLU A 745 -17.34 17.67 -0.03
C GLU A 745 -17.83 17.14 1.33
N ALA A 746 -19.13 17.31 1.62
CA ALA A 746 -19.71 17.02 2.93
C ALA A 746 -19.52 15.56 3.39
N TYR A 747 -19.38 14.62 2.45
CA TYR A 747 -19.06 13.22 2.72
C TYR A 747 -17.73 13.03 3.45
N SER A 748 -16.80 13.99 3.36
CA SER A 748 -15.54 13.98 4.10
C SER A 748 -15.77 13.98 5.62
N LEU A 749 -16.93 14.42 6.11
CA LEU A 749 -17.30 14.37 7.53
C LEU A 749 -17.53 12.93 8.03
N THR A 750 -17.83 11.97 7.13
CA THR A 750 -18.15 10.58 7.50
C THR A 750 -17.13 9.54 7.03
N GLN A 751 -16.31 9.81 6.02
CA GLN A 751 -15.49 8.79 5.31
C GLN A 751 -14.21 8.29 6.01
N TYR A 752 -13.81 8.83 7.16
CA TYR A 752 -12.63 8.35 7.91
C TYR A 752 -13.08 7.46 9.07
N THR A 753 -13.28 6.17 8.82
CA THR A 753 -13.55 5.18 9.88
C THR A 753 -12.27 4.88 10.65
N GLY A 754 -12.18 5.38 11.89
CA GLY A 754 -11.08 5.08 12.83
C GLY A 754 -10.80 6.16 13.88
N THR A 755 -11.12 7.44 13.59
CA THR A 755 -10.78 8.60 14.46
C THR A 755 -11.91 9.65 14.60
N ASN A 756 -13.14 9.33 14.21
CA ASN A 756 -14.09 10.35 13.76
C ASN A 756 -15.11 10.89 14.79
N ASP A 757 -14.76 11.03 16.06
CA ASP A 757 -15.64 11.71 17.03
C ASP A 757 -15.94 13.16 16.59
N PHE A 758 -14.99 13.86 15.94
CA PHE A 758 -15.16 15.28 15.58
C PHE A 758 -16.05 15.48 14.35
N GLY A 759 -15.92 14.64 13.33
CA GLY A 759 -16.82 14.69 12.17
C GLY A 759 -18.26 14.39 12.56
N GLN A 760 -18.46 13.41 13.45
CA GLN A 760 -19.77 13.07 13.99
C GLN A 760 -20.32 14.17 14.91
N GLU A 761 -19.48 14.82 15.72
CA GLU A 761 -19.85 15.99 16.53
C GLU A 761 -20.33 17.16 15.66
N ALA A 762 -19.65 17.42 14.54
CA ALA A 762 -20.07 18.44 13.57
C ALA A 762 -21.44 18.10 12.96
N ILE A 763 -21.65 16.85 12.55
CA ILE A 763 -22.94 16.38 12.01
C ILE A 763 -24.05 16.48 13.05
N ALA A 764 -23.80 16.04 14.29
CA ALA A 764 -24.78 16.12 15.37
C ALA A 764 -25.16 17.57 15.70
N THR A 765 -24.16 18.46 15.75
CA THR A 765 -24.36 19.90 15.97
C THR A 765 -25.16 20.53 14.83
N LEU A 766 -24.80 20.22 13.58
CA LEU A 766 -25.48 20.70 12.38
C LEU A 766 -26.94 20.22 12.35
N LEU A 767 -27.21 18.93 12.63
CA LEU A 767 -28.56 18.37 12.65
C LEU A 767 -29.47 19.02 13.69
N LYS A 768 -28.91 19.39 14.85
CA LYS A 768 -29.60 20.12 15.90
C LYS A 768 -29.94 21.54 15.44
N LEU A 769 -28.94 22.28 14.94
CA LEU A 769 -29.13 23.65 14.45
C LEU A 769 -30.10 23.72 13.27
N MET A 770 -30.09 22.74 12.38
CA MET A 770 -31.06 22.60 11.27
C MET A 770 -32.49 22.39 11.76
N GLU A 771 -32.71 21.80 12.93
CA GLU A 771 -34.05 21.69 13.52
C GLU A 771 -34.48 23.00 14.16
N ASP A 772 -33.59 23.55 15.01
CA ASP A 772 -33.86 24.72 15.83
C ASP A 772 -34.05 25.98 14.96
N HIS A 773 -33.42 26.04 13.79
CA HIS A 773 -33.38 27.20 12.89
C HIS A 773 -33.83 26.89 11.45
N ARG A 774 -34.77 25.96 11.27
CA ARG A 774 -35.22 25.47 9.95
C ARG A 774 -35.80 26.54 9.00
N ASP A 775 -36.30 27.65 9.56
CA ASP A 775 -36.89 28.76 8.81
C ASP A 775 -35.88 29.90 8.54
N ASP A 776 -34.75 29.91 9.26
CA ASP A 776 -33.76 30.99 9.23
C ASP A 776 -32.53 30.66 8.35
N VAL A 777 -32.23 29.37 8.13
CA VAL A 777 -31.02 28.92 7.40
C VAL A 777 -31.34 27.80 6.43
N VAL A 778 -30.83 27.91 5.21
CA VAL A 778 -30.82 26.79 4.26
C VAL A 778 -29.44 26.16 4.17
N VAL A 779 -29.30 24.94 4.66
CA VAL A 779 -28.10 24.11 4.46
C VAL A 779 -28.14 23.39 3.11
N ILE A 780 -27.05 23.52 2.34
CA ILE A 780 -26.78 22.80 1.10
C ILE A 780 -25.51 21.99 1.26
N VAL A 781 -25.58 20.67 1.08
CA VAL A 781 -24.40 19.79 1.11
C VAL A 781 -24.03 19.37 -0.30
N ALA A 782 -22.75 19.45 -0.65
CA ALA A 782 -22.26 19.17 -2.00
C ALA A 782 -21.20 18.06 -2.02
N GLY A 783 -21.14 17.32 -3.13
CA GLY A 783 -20.11 16.31 -3.35
C GLY A 783 -20.34 15.41 -4.57
N TYR A 784 -19.58 14.33 -4.65
CA TYR A 784 -19.73 13.34 -5.72
C TYR A 784 -21.01 12.50 -5.52
N PRO A 785 -21.69 12.06 -6.60
CA PRO A 785 -22.99 11.41 -6.48
C PRO A 785 -23.03 10.17 -5.57
N LYS A 786 -22.06 9.25 -5.71
CA LYS A 786 -22.05 8.00 -4.92
C LYS A 786 -21.72 8.26 -3.45
N GLU A 787 -20.78 9.14 -3.20
CA GLU A 787 -20.28 9.52 -1.89
C GLU A 787 -21.35 10.28 -1.10
N MET A 788 -22.14 11.12 -1.77
CA MET A 788 -23.28 11.82 -1.17
C MET A 788 -24.44 10.88 -0.86
N GLU A 789 -24.68 9.86 -1.68
CA GLU A 789 -25.68 8.81 -1.38
C GLU A 789 -25.32 8.07 -0.08
N VAL A 790 -24.04 7.71 0.08
CA VAL A 790 -23.52 7.09 1.31
C VAL A 790 -23.60 8.06 2.50
N PHE A 791 -23.22 9.32 2.31
CA PHE A 791 -23.29 10.35 3.37
C PHE A 791 -24.72 10.54 3.89
N VAL A 792 -25.70 10.73 3.01
CA VAL A 792 -27.10 10.93 3.41
C VAL A 792 -27.66 9.69 4.14
N ARG A 793 -27.27 8.48 3.72
CA ARG A 793 -27.68 7.22 4.37
C ARG A 793 -26.92 6.91 5.66
N SER A 794 -25.80 7.57 5.93
CA SER A 794 -24.97 7.29 7.11
C SER A 794 -25.64 7.67 8.44
N ASN A 795 -26.62 8.57 8.42
CA ASN A 795 -27.35 9.00 9.61
C ASN A 795 -28.83 9.23 9.26
N PRO A 796 -29.79 8.58 9.96
CA PRO A 796 -31.22 8.79 9.73
C PRO A 796 -31.67 10.26 9.81
N GLY A 797 -31.01 11.06 10.66
CA GLY A 797 -31.24 12.50 10.77
C GLY A 797 -30.91 13.25 9.48
N LEU A 798 -29.83 12.89 8.79
CA LEU A 798 -29.46 13.48 7.50
C LEU A 798 -30.49 13.12 6.43
N ALA A 799 -30.87 11.84 6.32
CA ALA A 799 -31.89 11.39 5.37
C ALA A 799 -33.26 12.07 5.59
N SER A 800 -33.62 12.38 6.83
CA SER A 800 -34.88 13.08 7.14
C SER A 800 -34.88 14.56 6.72
N ARG A 801 -33.74 15.23 6.79
CA ARG A 801 -33.59 16.67 6.50
C ARG A 801 -33.21 16.92 5.04
N PHE A 802 -32.47 16.03 4.41
CA PHE A 802 -32.04 16.17 3.01
C PHE A 802 -32.92 15.31 2.08
N THR A 803 -34.11 15.82 1.76
CA THR A 803 -35.13 15.06 1.00
C THR A 803 -35.04 15.25 -0.52
N ARG A 804 -34.22 16.19 -1.00
CA ARG A 804 -34.08 16.52 -2.43
C ARG A 804 -32.62 16.60 -2.84
N THR A 805 -32.33 16.02 -4.00
CA THR A 805 -30.99 16.01 -4.61
C THR A 805 -31.05 16.64 -5.99
N LEU A 806 -30.19 17.64 -6.23
CA LEU A 806 -29.95 18.26 -7.52
C LEU A 806 -28.70 17.63 -8.15
N LEU A 807 -28.84 17.14 -9.39
CA LEU A 807 -27.74 16.55 -10.15
C LEU A 807 -27.17 17.58 -11.13
N PHE A 808 -25.89 17.87 -10.96
CA PHE A 808 -25.08 18.73 -11.83
C PHE A 808 -24.27 17.85 -12.76
N GLU A 809 -24.73 17.76 -14.01
CA GLU A 809 -24.10 16.97 -15.07
C GLU A 809 -22.83 17.67 -15.59
N ASP A 810 -21.94 16.89 -16.21
CA ASP A 810 -20.73 17.43 -16.83
C ASP A 810 -21.09 18.24 -18.08
N TYR A 811 -20.36 19.34 -18.30
CA TYR A 811 -20.56 20.19 -19.47
C TYR A 811 -20.15 19.47 -20.77
N GLY A 812 -20.93 19.68 -21.81
CA GLY A 812 -20.60 19.36 -23.19
C GLY A 812 -19.44 20.21 -23.73
N ALA A 813 -18.82 19.77 -24.82
CA ALA A 813 -17.71 20.51 -25.44
C ALA A 813 -18.15 21.93 -25.86
N ALA A 814 -19.33 22.06 -26.46
CA ALA A 814 -19.91 23.36 -26.82
C ALA A 814 -20.14 24.28 -25.61
N GLU A 815 -20.52 23.72 -24.46
CA GLU A 815 -20.76 24.48 -23.23
C GLU A 815 -19.43 24.92 -22.59
N LEU A 816 -18.40 24.06 -22.60
CA LEU A 816 -17.05 24.42 -22.14
C LEU A 816 -16.42 25.52 -23.01
N VAL A 817 -16.61 25.46 -24.33
CA VAL A 817 -16.20 26.54 -25.25
C VAL A 817 -16.92 27.84 -24.92
N SER A 818 -18.23 27.80 -24.68
CA SER A 818 -19.00 28.98 -24.27
C SER A 818 -18.50 29.59 -22.96
N ILE A 819 -18.02 28.77 -22.01
CA ILE A 819 -17.40 29.26 -20.77
C ILE A 819 -16.08 29.99 -21.07
N VAL A 820 -15.22 29.44 -21.93
CA VAL A 820 -13.97 30.10 -22.35
C VAL A 820 -14.25 31.41 -23.07
N GLU A 821 -15.26 31.45 -23.94
CA GLU A 821 -15.69 32.67 -24.65
C GLU A 821 -16.18 33.76 -23.70
N HIS A 822 -16.96 33.37 -22.70
CA HIS A 822 -17.45 34.30 -21.69
C HIS A 822 -16.29 34.91 -20.89
N GLN A 823 -15.29 34.11 -20.54
CA GLN A 823 -14.09 34.60 -19.85
C GLN A 823 -13.22 35.49 -20.74
N ALA A 824 -13.05 35.11 -22.01
CA ALA A 824 -12.34 35.92 -22.98
C ALA A 824 -12.97 37.31 -23.08
N ALA A 825 -14.30 37.38 -23.26
CA ALA A 825 -15.03 38.64 -23.33
C ALA A 825 -14.90 39.49 -22.06
N GLN A 826 -14.97 38.88 -20.86
CA GLN A 826 -14.78 39.58 -19.58
C GLN A 826 -13.39 40.23 -19.45
N HIS A 827 -12.38 39.63 -20.06
CA HIS A 827 -10.99 40.08 -20.03
C HIS A 827 -10.55 40.80 -21.32
N GLN A 828 -11.49 41.19 -22.19
CA GLN A 828 -11.24 41.87 -23.46
C GLN A 828 -10.38 41.06 -24.45
N TYR A 829 -10.47 39.74 -24.39
CA TYR A 829 -9.92 38.83 -25.40
C TYR A 829 -11.01 38.36 -26.38
N GLU A 830 -10.63 38.20 -27.64
CA GLU A 830 -11.44 37.63 -28.70
C GLU A 830 -10.80 36.35 -29.24
N LEU A 831 -11.61 35.30 -29.37
CA LEU A 831 -11.19 34.03 -29.96
C LEU A 831 -11.38 34.08 -31.47
N THR A 832 -10.34 33.74 -32.24
CA THR A 832 -10.53 33.59 -33.68
C THR A 832 -11.47 32.41 -33.98
N PRO A 833 -12.15 32.39 -35.15
CA PRO A 833 -12.99 31.26 -35.54
C PRO A 833 -12.23 29.93 -35.53
N THR A 834 -10.96 29.94 -35.93
CA THR A 834 -10.09 28.76 -35.90
C THR A 834 -9.71 28.34 -34.48
N ALA A 835 -9.52 29.30 -33.55
CA ALA A 835 -9.26 28.99 -32.15
C ALA A 835 -10.49 28.34 -31.49
N ARG A 836 -11.69 28.82 -31.83
CA ARG A 836 -12.97 28.23 -31.37
C ARG A 836 -13.13 26.78 -31.85
N GLU A 837 -12.83 26.51 -33.13
CA GLU A 837 -12.85 25.15 -33.68
C GLU A 837 -11.83 24.23 -32.97
N ALA A 838 -10.60 24.70 -32.77
CA ALA A 838 -9.55 23.96 -32.09
C ALA A 838 -9.88 23.68 -30.61
N LEU A 839 -10.48 24.65 -29.91
CA LEU A 839 -11.01 24.49 -28.54
C LEU A 839 -12.11 23.43 -28.48
N THR A 840 -13.02 23.42 -29.46
CA THR A 840 -14.10 22.43 -29.52
C THR A 840 -13.51 21.03 -29.68
N ALA A 841 -12.59 20.84 -30.64
CA ALA A 841 -11.91 19.57 -30.85
C ALA A 841 -11.11 19.12 -29.62
N HIS A 842 -10.45 20.06 -28.93
CA HIS A 842 -9.76 19.78 -27.68
C HIS A 842 -10.72 19.19 -26.63
N PHE A 843 -11.84 19.86 -26.32
CA PHE A 843 -12.79 19.40 -25.32
C PHE A 843 -13.61 18.15 -25.72
N GLU A 844 -13.66 17.79 -27.00
CA GLU A 844 -14.21 16.51 -27.46
C GLU A 844 -13.28 15.32 -27.14
N THR A 845 -11.97 15.55 -27.11
CA THR A 845 -10.98 14.50 -26.81
C THR A 845 -10.72 14.29 -25.31
N VAL A 846 -11.11 15.25 -24.47
CA VAL A 846 -10.86 15.18 -23.02
C VAL A 846 -11.81 14.18 -22.36
N PRO A 847 -11.30 13.12 -21.69
CA PRO A 847 -12.15 12.12 -21.05
C PRO A 847 -12.89 12.71 -19.83
N ARG A 848 -14.21 12.57 -19.82
CA ARG A 848 -15.10 13.07 -18.75
C ARG A 848 -15.28 12.02 -17.65
N GLY A 849 -14.17 11.71 -16.98
CA GLY A 849 -14.12 10.75 -15.88
C GLY A 849 -14.36 11.38 -14.50
N ARG A 850 -14.20 10.56 -13.44
CA ARG A 850 -14.26 11.03 -12.05
C ARG A 850 -13.20 12.11 -11.80
N GLY A 851 -13.62 13.24 -11.23
CA GLY A 851 -12.72 14.37 -10.95
C GLY A 851 -12.48 15.31 -12.13
N PHE A 852 -13.19 15.13 -13.25
CA PHE A 852 -13.14 16.08 -14.37
C PHE A 852 -13.52 17.49 -13.92
N GLY A 853 -12.67 18.47 -14.23
CA GLY A 853 -12.76 19.83 -13.70
C GLY A 853 -13.81 20.73 -14.35
N ASN A 854 -14.49 20.31 -15.42
CA ASN A 854 -15.56 21.07 -16.09
C ASN A 854 -15.22 22.55 -16.29
N GLY A 855 -16.04 23.48 -15.79
CA GLY A 855 -15.80 24.92 -15.89
C GLY A 855 -14.45 25.35 -15.30
N ARG A 856 -13.93 24.66 -14.26
CA ARG A 856 -12.58 24.93 -13.73
C ARG A 856 -11.51 24.59 -14.76
N ALA A 857 -11.66 23.48 -15.47
CA ALA A 857 -10.75 23.11 -16.56
C ALA A 857 -10.82 24.12 -17.71
N ALA A 858 -12.02 24.61 -18.05
CA ALA A 858 -12.18 25.70 -19.02
C ALA A 858 -11.46 26.99 -18.57
N ARG A 859 -11.55 27.38 -17.28
CA ARG A 859 -10.82 28.54 -16.75
C ARG A 859 -9.30 28.37 -16.82
N GLN A 860 -8.81 27.18 -16.47
CA GLN A 860 -7.39 26.86 -16.53
C GLN A 860 -6.89 26.85 -17.98
N LEU A 861 -7.70 26.35 -18.91
CA LEU A 861 -7.38 26.36 -20.33
C LEU A 861 -7.29 27.80 -20.86
N PHE A 862 -8.27 28.64 -20.54
CA PHE A 862 -8.24 30.07 -20.88
C PHE A 862 -6.98 30.76 -20.33
N GLN A 863 -6.64 30.54 -19.06
CA GLN A 863 -5.41 31.08 -18.46
C GLN A 863 -4.15 30.61 -19.19
N SER A 864 -4.10 29.32 -19.56
CA SER A 864 -2.96 28.78 -20.31
C SER A 864 -2.86 29.41 -21.70
N MET A 865 -4.01 29.68 -22.34
CA MET A 865 -4.07 30.36 -23.62
C MET A 865 -3.60 31.81 -23.53
N THR A 866 -3.98 32.56 -22.49
CA THR A 866 -3.49 33.94 -22.31
C THR A 866 -2.01 33.99 -21.98
N GLU A 867 -1.48 33.04 -21.20
CA GLU A 867 -0.04 32.92 -20.95
C GLU A 867 0.75 32.64 -22.23
N ARG A 868 0.30 31.70 -23.06
CA ARG A 868 0.93 31.39 -24.36
C ARG A 868 0.83 32.54 -25.36
N GLN A 869 -0.31 33.22 -25.40
CA GLN A 869 -0.48 34.42 -26.20
C GLN A 869 0.49 35.53 -25.75
N ALA A 870 0.70 35.71 -24.44
CA ALA A 870 1.65 36.69 -23.94
C ALA A 870 3.09 36.39 -24.40
N TYR A 871 3.52 35.12 -24.40
CA TYR A 871 4.82 34.72 -24.95
C TYR A 871 4.90 34.95 -26.46
N ARG A 872 3.87 34.54 -27.21
CA ARG A 872 3.81 34.74 -28.66
C ARG A 872 3.88 36.22 -29.04
N VAL A 873 3.17 37.08 -28.32
CA VAL A 873 3.16 38.53 -28.58
C VAL A 873 4.46 39.20 -28.12
N ALA A 874 5.12 38.72 -27.06
CA ALA A 874 6.40 39.25 -26.61
C ALA A 874 7.56 39.05 -27.61
N GLU A 875 7.47 38.03 -28.47
CA GLU A 875 8.44 37.76 -29.54
C GLU A 875 8.20 38.59 -30.82
N LEU A 876 7.11 39.39 -30.87
CA LEU A 876 6.84 40.27 -32.00
C LEU A 876 7.67 41.57 -31.91
N PRO A 877 8.33 42.01 -32.99
CA PRO A 877 9.11 43.25 -33.00
C PRO A 877 8.31 44.52 -32.65
N GLU A 878 7.03 44.56 -33.05
CA GLU A 878 6.03 45.55 -32.66
C GLU A 878 4.67 44.85 -32.56
N ALA A 879 3.99 44.94 -31.42
CA ALA A 879 2.66 44.33 -31.19
C ALA A 879 1.54 45.37 -31.36
N SER A 880 0.49 45.02 -32.11
CA SER A 880 -0.71 45.86 -32.25
C SER A 880 -1.73 45.61 -31.13
N GLU A 881 -2.68 46.52 -30.96
CA GLU A 881 -3.82 46.34 -30.03
C GLU A 881 -4.62 45.07 -30.36
N SER A 882 -4.76 44.74 -31.65
CA SER A 882 -5.40 43.50 -32.10
C SER A 882 -4.62 42.26 -31.65
N ASP A 883 -3.29 42.30 -31.65
CA ASP A 883 -2.46 41.16 -31.24
C ASP A 883 -2.58 40.89 -29.74
N LEU A 884 -2.73 41.97 -28.94
CA LEU A 884 -2.92 41.89 -27.49
C LEU A 884 -4.30 41.34 -27.10
N MET A 885 -5.31 41.50 -27.96
CA MET A 885 -6.69 41.05 -27.71
C MET A 885 -7.02 39.70 -28.36
N THR A 886 -6.21 39.18 -29.29
CA THR A 886 -6.60 37.99 -30.08
C THR A 886 -5.97 36.69 -29.57
N LEU A 887 -6.82 35.69 -29.28
CA LEU A 887 -6.42 34.30 -28.99
C LEU A 887 -6.58 33.42 -30.24
N THR A 888 -5.50 32.71 -30.58
CA THR A 888 -5.36 31.90 -31.80
C THR A 888 -5.20 30.41 -31.47
N PRO A 889 -5.28 29.49 -32.45
CA PRO A 889 -5.08 28.06 -32.20
C PRO A 889 -3.71 27.71 -31.61
N GLU A 890 -2.67 28.48 -31.90
CA GLU A 890 -1.30 28.26 -31.39
C GLU A 890 -1.19 28.50 -29.87
N ASP A 891 -2.16 29.22 -29.31
CA ASP A 891 -2.21 29.54 -27.90
C ASP A 891 -2.81 28.37 -27.08
N LEU A 892 -3.37 27.33 -27.72
CA LEU A 892 -3.86 26.12 -27.04
C LEU A 892 -2.70 25.24 -26.52
N PRO A 893 -2.83 24.61 -25.34
CA PRO A 893 -1.89 23.69 -24.71
C PRO A 893 -1.33 22.54 -25.56
#